data_AF-A0A0S3PR82-F1
#
_entry.id   AF-A0A0S3PR82-F1
#
_cell.length_a   1.000
_cell.length_b   1.000
_cell.length_c   1.000
_cell.angle_alpha   90.00
_cell.angle_beta   90.00
_cell.angle_gamma   90.00
#
_symmetry.space_group_name_H-M   'P 1'
#
loop_
_entity.id
_entity.type
_entity.pdbx_description
1 polymer ?
#
loop_
_entity_poly.entity_id
_entity_poly.type
_entity_poly.pdbx_seq_one_letter_code
_entity_poly.pdbx_strand_id
1 'polypeptide(L)'
;MAKGKRRAGKKAGSKKKGAAKAAPKKMKKLTAKAAGGKKAAAKKSAKPKAKKSAVKKPAAKKVAKKVAKKAAKKTVKKPAAKTSAAKKPAAKSAAKKATARAGKAKAAPKKVVPKTVAPKKVAPKKVAAKKVAPKSLKAAAKPAAKPAAKPKVAAKPSNKPRSAARPSGRSAVGAVARAPRGTASGRSASTARRPAVTATRKPKKGGIAISGPLGDRYDEILTADALEFLAGLHRKFDSRRKALLKERVARQARFDDGELPDFLAETQTVRDGDWKVAPIPADLLDRRVEITGPVDRKMVVNALNCGANMYMADFEDANSPTWSNNIEGQINMKDRWAGKLDFTDPRTGKEYKVGEKTATLIIRPRGWHLEEAHLKIDGQPISGGLFDFGLYFFHNAKTLLDQGTRPYFYIPKLESHQEARLWNDVFVYAQEQLGLPTGLIKCTVLIETLTAAFEMDEILYELREHIAGLNAGRWDYIFSFIKKLAKNPNYILPDRGQVVMGKAFLGAYAALLVKTCHHRGAFAMGGMAAQIPVKNNPQANDEAFARVKADKEREARDGHDGTWVAHPDLVPVAKEVFDRMMPQQNQLDKLRDDVHVTRDDLLHIHEGTKTEEGFRHNMRVGVQYIEAWLRGRGAVPIYNLMEDAATAEISRAQIWQWIKYGVELEGGATATPELFRAAIDEEMAKVRDELGADYYDKGRFPEAIKLFTDLSLADEFEDFLTIPAYRMIA
;
A
#
# COMPACT_ATOMS: atom_id res chain seq x y z
N MET A 1 -38.13 -50.25 22.00
CA MET A 1 -39.56 -50.66 22.01
C MET A 1 -40.41 -49.39 22.05
N ALA A 2 -41.65 -49.28 21.54
CA ALA A 2 -42.31 -49.98 20.44
C ALA A 2 -43.68 -49.31 20.08
N LYS A 3 -43.93 -49.03 18.78
CA LYS A 3 -45.25 -48.82 18.12
C LYS A 3 -46.13 -47.62 18.62
N GLY A 4 -47.02 -47.02 17.82
CA GLY A 4 -47.31 -47.19 16.38
C GLY A 4 -48.73 -46.72 15.98
N LYS A 5 -49.10 -46.94 14.69
CA LYS A 5 -50.33 -46.49 13.96
C LYS A 5 -50.26 -45.02 13.52
N ARG A 6 -50.37 -44.61 12.23
CA ARG A 6 -51.09 -45.04 11.00
C ARG A 6 -52.62 -44.90 11.02
N ARG A 7 -53.12 -44.04 10.12
CA ARG A 7 -54.23 -44.36 9.20
C ARG A 7 -54.00 -43.65 7.86
N ALA A 8 -54.58 -44.17 6.77
CA ALA A 8 -54.49 -43.62 5.42
C ALA A 8 -55.79 -43.91 4.66
N GLY A 9 -56.13 -43.06 3.68
CA GLY A 9 -57.30 -43.23 2.80
C GLY A 9 -56.90 -43.05 1.33
N LYS A 10 -57.39 -43.94 0.45
CA LYS A 10 -57.09 -43.95 -1.00
C LYS A 10 -58.35 -44.30 -1.79
N LYS A 11 -58.70 -43.48 -2.78
CA LYS A 11 -59.51 -43.71 -4.02
C LYS A 11 -59.78 -42.32 -4.62
N ALA A 12 -59.58 -41.99 -5.91
CA ALA A 12 -59.80 -42.67 -7.20
C ALA A 12 -61.30 -42.93 -7.48
N GLY A 13 -61.93 -42.45 -8.56
CA GLY A 13 -61.50 -41.55 -9.65
C GLY A 13 -62.08 -41.96 -11.02
N SER A 14 -62.61 -41.02 -11.84
CA SER A 14 -63.10 -41.21 -13.23
C SER A 14 -63.82 -39.92 -13.71
N LYS A 15 -64.10 -39.59 -15.00
CA LYS A 15 -63.32 -39.56 -16.28
C LYS A 15 -64.25 -39.02 -17.41
N LYS A 16 -63.69 -38.58 -18.56
CA LYS A 16 -64.35 -38.28 -19.88
C LYS A 16 -65.14 -36.94 -19.97
N LYS A 17 -65.29 -36.24 -21.13
CA LYS A 17 -64.56 -36.24 -22.44
C LYS A 17 -64.93 -35.01 -23.31
N GLY A 18 -64.10 -34.70 -24.33
CA GLY A 18 -64.45 -33.89 -25.52
C GLY A 18 -63.74 -32.53 -25.62
N ALA A 19 -62.79 -32.20 -26.52
CA ALA A 19 -62.05 -32.89 -27.61
C ALA A 19 -62.49 -32.71 -29.09
N ALA A 20 -61.97 -31.66 -29.74
CA ALA A 20 -61.80 -31.41 -31.21
C ALA A 20 -61.01 -30.07 -31.38
N LYS A 21 -60.41 -29.61 -32.49
CA LYS A 21 -59.83 -30.09 -33.79
C LYS A 21 -59.13 -28.84 -34.41
N ALA A 22 -58.17 -28.84 -35.35
CA ALA A 22 -57.06 -29.75 -35.71
C ALA A 22 -56.13 -29.00 -36.74
N ALA A 23 -54.81 -29.26 -36.77
CA ALA A 23 -53.89 -28.73 -37.82
C ALA A 23 -53.93 -29.58 -39.11
N PRO A 24 -53.49 -29.09 -40.30
CA PRO A 24 -52.15 -29.51 -40.78
C PRO A 24 -51.41 -28.67 -41.88
N LYS A 25 -50.17 -29.11 -42.18
CA LYS A 25 -49.44 -29.13 -43.49
C LYS A 25 -48.50 -27.97 -43.93
N LYS A 26 -47.73 -28.25 -45.01
CA LYS A 26 -46.41 -27.69 -45.42
C LYS A 26 -46.26 -27.57 -46.95
N MET A 27 -45.19 -26.87 -47.41
CA MET A 27 -44.54 -26.93 -48.74
C MET A 27 -45.28 -26.18 -49.89
N LYS A 28 -44.65 -25.70 -50.98
CA LYS A 28 -43.29 -25.93 -51.55
C LYS A 28 -42.81 -24.74 -52.45
N LYS A 29 -41.47 -24.63 -52.64
CA LYS A 29 -40.65 -23.91 -53.68
C LYS A 29 -41.30 -23.07 -54.81
N LEU A 30 -40.62 -21.95 -55.18
CA LEU A 30 -39.91 -21.65 -56.47
C LEU A 30 -39.20 -20.26 -56.32
N THR A 31 -37.87 -20.11 -56.48
CA THR A 31 -37.09 -19.61 -57.66
C THR A 31 -37.61 -18.32 -58.33
N ALA A 32 -36.79 -17.33 -58.75
CA ALA A 32 -35.39 -17.38 -59.24
C ALA A 32 -34.56 -16.10 -58.90
N LYS A 33 -33.21 -16.10 -59.02
CA LYS A 33 -32.35 -15.43 -60.04
C LYS A 33 -32.69 -13.96 -60.39
N ALA A 34 -31.76 -13.06 -60.72
CA ALA A 34 -30.28 -12.92 -60.62
C ALA A 34 -29.93 -11.48 -61.11
N ALA A 35 -28.71 -10.92 -61.10
CA ALA A 35 -27.34 -11.32 -60.71
C ALA A 35 -26.69 -10.12 -59.96
N GLY A 36 -25.37 -9.83 -59.90
CA GLY A 36 -24.09 -10.46 -60.26
C GLY A 36 -22.98 -9.40 -60.02
N GLY A 37 -21.71 -9.67 -59.69
CA GLY A 37 -21.02 -10.94 -59.48
C GLY A 37 -19.55 -10.85 -59.93
N LYS A 38 -18.59 -10.94 -58.99
CA LYS A 38 -17.14 -11.23 -59.19
C LYS A 38 -16.35 -10.14 -59.97
N LYS A 39 -15.11 -9.80 -59.60
CA LYS A 39 -13.96 -10.68 -59.32
C LYS A 39 -12.86 -9.93 -58.55
N ALA A 40 -11.91 -10.66 -57.96
CA ALA A 40 -10.69 -10.09 -57.39
C ALA A 40 -9.51 -10.15 -58.39
N ALA A 41 -8.58 -9.21 -58.30
CA ALA A 41 -7.16 -9.36 -58.65
C ALA A 41 -6.33 -8.21 -58.04
N ALA A 42 -5.07 -8.48 -57.70
CA ALA A 42 -4.12 -7.45 -57.24
C ALA A 42 -3.04 -7.20 -58.29
N LYS A 43 -2.54 -5.95 -58.41
CA LYS A 43 -1.13 -5.64 -58.73
C LYS A 43 -0.77 -4.15 -58.65
N LYS A 44 0.30 -3.88 -57.88
CA LYS A 44 1.44 -2.96 -58.12
C LYS A 44 1.23 -1.58 -58.78
N SER A 45 1.86 -0.58 -58.13
CA SER A 45 2.54 0.60 -58.71
C SER A 45 1.64 1.71 -59.31
N ALA A 46 2.10 2.96 -59.51
CA ALA A 46 3.46 3.51 -59.42
C ALA A 46 3.51 4.96 -58.85
N LYS A 47 4.74 5.48 -58.67
CA LYS A 47 5.02 6.93 -58.48
C LYS A 47 4.58 7.75 -59.71
N PRO A 48 4.45 9.07 -59.54
CA PRO A 48 5.25 9.97 -60.37
C PRO A 48 6.25 10.81 -59.55
N LYS A 49 7.28 11.33 -60.22
CA LYS A 49 8.30 12.23 -59.64
C LYS A 49 8.51 13.42 -60.59
N ALA A 50 8.52 14.63 -60.03
CA ALA A 50 9.18 15.85 -60.52
C ALA A 50 8.85 16.43 -61.92
N LYS A 51 8.46 17.71 -61.93
CA LYS A 51 9.08 18.85 -62.65
C LYS A 51 8.68 20.11 -61.87
N LYS A 52 9.59 20.88 -61.25
CA LYS A 52 10.54 21.85 -61.83
C LYS A 52 9.87 22.99 -62.63
N SER A 53 9.62 24.10 -61.94
CA SER A 53 9.76 25.47 -62.45
C SER A 53 10.44 26.30 -61.33
N ALA A 54 10.96 27.49 -61.65
CA ALA A 54 11.78 28.31 -60.75
C ALA A 54 11.48 29.81 -60.96
N VAL A 55 12.28 30.72 -60.37
CA VAL A 55 12.21 32.20 -60.50
C VAL A 55 11.05 32.78 -59.65
N LYS A 56 11.21 33.82 -58.79
CA LYS A 56 12.33 34.75 -58.47
C LYS A 56 12.28 35.15 -56.98
N LYS A 57 13.43 35.58 -56.40
CA LYS A 57 13.46 36.51 -55.26
C LYS A 57 13.25 37.95 -55.76
N PRO A 58 12.88 38.89 -54.88
CA PRO A 58 13.87 39.88 -54.44
C PRO A 58 14.06 39.88 -52.92
N ALA A 59 14.90 40.79 -52.40
CA ALA A 59 15.33 40.82 -51.00
C ALA A 59 15.37 42.24 -50.42
N ALA A 60 15.36 42.29 -49.08
CA ALA A 60 15.88 43.34 -48.21
C ALA A 60 15.31 44.77 -48.29
N LYS A 61 14.93 45.29 -47.11
CA LYS A 61 15.35 46.62 -46.64
C LYS A 61 15.40 46.65 -45.11
N LYS A 62 16.59 46.94 -44.54
CA LYS A 62 16.74 47.42 -43.16
C LYS A 62 16.64 48.94 -43.16
N VAL A 63 15.98 49.53 -42.16
CA VAL A 63 16.22 50.92 -41.72
C VAL A 63 16.17 50.94 -40.20
N ALA A 64 17.03 51.73 -39.56
CA ALA A 64 17.05 51.91 -38.11
C ALA A 64 17.47 53.34 -37.73
N LYS A 65 16.80 53.90 -36.72
CA LYS A 65 17.08 55.15 -35.97
C LYS A 65 16.02 55.24 -34.85
N LYS A 66 16.20 55.96 -33.74
CA LYS A 66 17.34 56.17 -32.81
C LYS A 66 16.80 57.02 -31.64
N VAL A 67 17.05 56.59 -30.40
CA VAL A 67 17.26 57.44 -29.19
C VAL A 67 16.23 58.53 -28.82
N ALA A 68 15.66 58.40 -27.62
CA ALA A 68 15.54 59.52 -26.67
C ALA A 68 15.77 59.02 -25.23
N LYS A 69 16.57 59.75 -24.44
CA LYS A 69 16.71 59.57 -22.99
C LYS A 69 16.17 60.82 -22.29
N LYS A 70 15.57 60.66 -21.11
CA LYS A 70 15.81 61.57 -19.98
C LYS A 70 15.64 60.81 -18.66
N ALA A 71 16.27 61.32 -17.61
CA ALA A 71 16.36 60.67 -16.30
C ALA A 71 16.39 61.72 -15.19
N ALA A 72 15.99 61.33 -13.97
CA ALA A 72 16.25 62.07 -12.75
C ALA A 72 16.45 61.11 -11.57
N LYS A 73 17.60 61.22 -10.88
CA LYS A 73 17.84 60.65 -9.55
C LYS A 73 17.73 61.75 -8.50
N LYS A 74 17.20 61.44 -7.31
CA LYS A 74 17.55 62.04 -6.00
C LYS A 74 16.92 61.16 -4.90
N THR A 75 17.60 60.16 -4.35
CA THR A 75 18.63 60.16 -3.29
C THR A 75 18.15 60.42 -1.85
N VAL A 76 18.10 59.31 -1.08
CA VAL A 76 18.60 59.16 0.31
C VAL A 76 17.98 60.00 1.45
N LYS A 77 17.31 59.32 2.40
CA LYS A 77 17.76 59.22 3.82
C LYS A 77 17.04 58.10 4.62
N LYS A 78 17.80 57.44 5.50
CA LYS A 78 17.36 56.67 6.70
C LYS A 78 17.53 57.61 7.91
N PRO A 79 16.78 57.48 9.03
CA PRO A 79 16.87 56.38 10.01
C PRO A 79 15.49 55.68 10.20
N ALA A 80 15.28 54.53 10.87
CA ALA A 80 15.94 53.79 11.96
C ALA A 80 15.50 54.14 13.41
N ALA A 81 15.18 53.09 14.17
CA ALA A 81 15.08 52.98 15.64
C ALA A 81 13.78 53.35 16.42
N LYS A 82 13.23 52.32 17.09
CA LYS A 82 12.89 52.23 18.54
C LYS A 82 11.54 52.73 19.13
N THR A 83 10.74 51.72 19.52
CA THR A 83 10.14 51.49 20.88
C THR A 83 8.97 52.33 21.43
N SER A 84 8.33 51.74 22.46
CA SER A 84 7.15 52.13 23.25
C SER A 84 5.81 51.94 22.53
N ALA A 85 4.80 51.19 23.00
CA ALA A 85 4.33 50.69 24.32
C ALA A 85 3.17 51.49 24.92
N ALA A 86 2.01 50.82 24.95
CA ALA A 86 0.84 51.03 25.81
C ALA A 86 0.21 52.44 25.95
N LYS A 87 -1.03 52.58 25.45
CA LYS A 87 -2.20 52.86 26.33
C LYS A 87 -3.54 52.59 25.65
N LYS A 88 -4.41 51.85 26.35
CA LYS A 88 -5.88 51.99 26.29
C LYS A 88 -6.27 53.18 27.18
N PRO A 89 -7.38 53.87 26.91
CA PRO A 89 -8.62 53.52 27.60
C PRO A 89 -9.85 53.53 26.65
N ALA A 90 -11.06 53.34 27.19
CA ALA A 90 -12.30 53.22 26.42
C ALA A 90 -13.48 54.00 27.03
N ALA A 91 -14.21 54.74 26.19
CA ALA A 91 -15.53 55.35 26.43
C ALA A 91 -16.04 55.99 25.12
N LYS A 92 -17.34 56.25 24.87
CA LYS A 92 -18.61 55.53 25.14
C LYS A 92 -19.76 56.35 24.49
N SER A 93 -20.83 55.71 24.00
CA SER A 93 -22.11 56.33 23.54
C SER A 93 -22.03 57.23 22.27
N ALA A 94 -23.13 57.58 21.57
CA ALA A 94 -24.58 57.28 21.73
C ALA A 94 -25.27 57.13 20.35
N ALA A 95 -26.13 56.13 20.10
CA ALA A 95 -27.61 56.19 20.15
C ALA A 95 -28.29 57.26 19.25
N LYS A 96 -29.17 56.90 18.30
CA LYS A 96 -30.66 56.71 18.38
C LYS A 96 -31.17 56.46 16.94
N LYS A 97 -32.40 56.02 16.57
CA LYS A 97 -33.65 55.40 17.12
C LYS A 97 -34.32 54.75 15.86
N ALA A 98 -35.02 53.62 15.82
CA ALA A 98 -36.02 52.97 16.68
C ALA A 98 -37.48 53.45 16.49
N THR A 99 -38.35 52.52 16.06
CA THR A 99 -39.82 52.59 16.12
C THR A 99 -40.40 51.17 16.21
N ALA A 100 -41.64 51.03 16.68
CA ALA A 100 -41.96 49.92 17.60
C ALA A 100 -43.47 49.66 17.82
N ARG A 101 -44.01 48.52 17.35
CA ARG A 101 -45.29 47.91 17.79
C ARG A 101 -45.20 46.37 17.63
N ALA A 102 -45.62 45.46 18.52
CA ALA A 102 -46.48 45.40 19.73
C ALA A 102 -47.83 44.68 19.48
N GLY A 103 -48.02 43.48 20.08
CA GLY A 103 -49.22 42.64 19.99
C GLY A 103 -49.37 41.67 21.17
N LYS A 104 -50.55 41.65 21.81
CA LYS A 104 -50.86 41.13 23.15
C LYS A 104 -50.83 39.59 23.34
N ALA A 105 -50.80 39.17 24.61
CA ALA A 105 -50.76 37.77 25.08
C ALA A 105 -52.13 37.14 25.47
N LYS A 106 -52.12 35.81 25.63
CA LYS A 106 -53.02 34.89 26.40
C LYS A 106 -52.34 33.49 26.35
N ALA A 107 -52.59 32.48 27.19
CA ALA A 107 -53.04 32.33 28.58
C ALA A 107 -52.83 30.83 28.95
N ALA A 108 -52.77 30.44 30.24
CA ALA A 108 -52.48 29.05 30.65
C ALA A 108 -53.56 28.43 31.55
N PRO A 109 -53.73 27.09 31.53
CA PRO A 109 -54.30 26.32 32.64
C PRO A 109 -53.23 25.56 33.46
N LYS A 110 -53.61 24.97 34.60
CA LYS A 110 -52.70 24.39 35.62
C LYS A 110 -52.95 22.88 35.87
N LYS A 111 -51.89 22.19 36.30
CA LYS A 111 -51.84 21.00 37.20
C LYS A 111 -52.76 19.79 36.94
N VAL A 112 -52.15 18.62 36.80
CA VAL A 112 -52.43 17.43 37.65
C VAL A 112 -51.09 16.78 38.04
N VAL A 113 -51.02 16.09 39.18
CA VAL A 113 -49.86 15.32 39.67
C VAL A 113 -50.33 13.95 40.17
N PRO A 114 -49.60 12.85 39.88
CA PRO A 114 -49.54 11.69 40.76
C PRO A 114 -48.15 11.51 41.39
N LYS A 115 -48.09 11.02 42.63
CA LYS A 115 -46.85 10.68 43.33
C LYS A 115 -46.53 9.17 43.26
N THR A 116 -45.26 8.87 43.04
CA THR A 116 -44.49 7.71 43.58
C THR A 116 -45.18 6.37 43.84
N VAL A 117 -44.69 5.32 43.18
CA VAL A 117 -44.56 3.96 43.77
C VAL A 117 -43.09 3.53 43.59
N ALA A 118 -42.51 2.88 44.59
CA ALA A 118 -41.07 2.51 44.60
C ALA A 118 -40.87 0.98 44.62
N PRO A 119 -39.89 0.44 43.86
CA PRO A 119 -39.42 -0.94 44.02
C PRO A 119 -38.51 -1.10 45.26
N LYS A 120 -38.61 -2.26 45.91
CA LYS A 120 -37.92 -2.58 47.17
C LYS A 120 -36.40 -2.77 47.00
N LYS A 121 -35.62 -2.36 48.02
CA LYS A 121 -34.25 -2.86 48.22
C LYS A 121 -34.29 -4.37 48.51
N VAL A 122 -33.37 -5.13 47.90
CA VAL A 122 -32.99 -6.47 48.35
C VAL A 122 -31.47 -6.47 48.56
N ALA A 123 -31.00 -7.06 49.66
CA ALA A 123 -29.60 -6.97 50.07
C ALA A 123 -28.78 -8.18 49.60
N PRO A 124 -27.53 -7.98 49.12
CA PRO A 124 -26.58 -9.09 48.96
C PRO A 124 -26.08 -9.57 50.33
N LYS A 125 -25.95 -10.89 50.50
CA LYS A 125 -25.42 -11.49 51.74
C LYS A 125 -23.91 -11.26 51.87
N LYS A 126 -23.43 -11.11 53.11
CA LYS A 126 -21.99 -11.14 53.43
C LYS A 126 -21.44 -12.57 53.30
N VAL A 127 -20.28 -12.70 52.66
CA VAL A 127 -19.27 -13.73 52.98
C VAL A 127 -17.93 -12.98 53.11
N ALA A 128 -17.07 -13.39 54.04
CA ALA A 128 -15.97 -12.56 54.52
C ALA A 128 -14.64 -12.76 53.75
N ALA A 129 -13.94 -11.65 53.51
CA ALA A 129 -12.51 -11.63 53.18
C ALA A 129 -11.75 -10.91 54.30
N LYS A 130 -10.64 -11.50 54.79
CA LYS A 130 -9.84 -10.92 55.88
C LYS A 130 -9.02 -9.73 55.37
N LYS A 131 -9.08 -8.60 56.08
CA LYS A 131 -8.07 -7.53 55.96
C LYS A 131 -6.84 -7.90 56.80
N VAL A 132 -5.65 -7.62 56.27
CA VAL A 132 -4.43 -7.38 57.05
C VAL A 132 -3.93 -6.00 56.64
N ALA A 133 -3.56 -5.17 57.62
CA ALA A 133 -3.10 -3.80 57.40
C ALA A 133 -1.56 -3.72 57.36
N PRO A 134 -0.97 -2.77 56.61
CA PRO A 134 0.47 -2.58 56.59
C PRO A 134 0.98 -1.99 57.93
N LYS A 135 2.14 -2.45 58.39
CA LYS A 135 2.93 -1.77 59.42
C LYS A 135 4.11 -1.05 58.77
N SER A 136 4.32 0.19 59.18
CA SER A 136 5.49 1.00 58.85
C SER A 136 6.61 0.79 59.89
N LEU A 137 7.85 1.13 59.52
CA LEU A 137 8.71 1.99 60.33
C LEU A 137 9.90 2.52 59.49
N LYS A 138 10.66 3.46 60.06
CA LYS A 138 11.69 4.29 59.40
C LYS A 138 13.10 3.79 59.74
N ALA A 139 14.11 4.09 58.91
CA ALA A 139 15.23 5.00 59.28
C ALA A 139 16.44 5.01 58.30
N ALA A 140 17.17 6.13 58.32
CA ALA A 140 18.59 6.31 57.97
C ALA A 140 19.06 6.13 56.50
N ALA A 141 20.28 6.61 56.22
CA ALA A 141 20.83 6.79 54.87
C ALA A 141 22.38 6.79 54.82
N LYS A 142 22.94 6.82 53.60
CA LYS A 142 24.37 6.69 53.20
C LYS A 142 24.93 5.25 53.24
N PRO A 143 25.95 4.94 52.42
CA PRO A 143 26.02 5.18 50.97
C PRO A 143 26.37 3.90 50.18
N ALA A 144 25.92 3.77 48.94
CA ALA A 144 26.19 2.57 48.14
C ALA A 144 27.68 2.44 47.73
N ALA A 145 28.27 1.27 47.99
CA ALA A 145 29.64 0.94 47.60
C ALA A 145 29.75 0.48 46.12
N LYS A 146 30.98 0.48 45.59
CA LYS A 146 31.28 0.13 44.19
C LYS A 146 31.00 -1.35 43.87
N PRO A 147 30.59 -1.71 42.63
CA PRO A 147 30.56 -3.10 42.19
C PRO A 147 31.97 -3.70 42.10
N ALA A 148 32.10 -4.99 42.43
CA ALA A 148 33.37 -5.71 42.42
C ALA A 148 33.80 -6.13 40.99
N ALA A 149 35.12 -6.28 40.79
CA ALA A 149 35.73 -6.59 39.49
C ALA A 149 35.81 -8.09 39.19
N LYS A 150 35.84 -8.44 37.90
CA LYS A 150 36.30 -9.77 37.43
C LYS A 150 37.84 -9.79 37.30
N PRO A 151 38.52 -10.95 37.43
CA PRO A 151 39.98 -11.00 37.48
C PRO A 151 40.65 -10.69 36.13
N LYS A 152 41.89 -10.18 36.19
CA LYS A 152 42.80 -10.11 35.05
C LYS A 152 43.85 -11.22 35.13
N VAL A 153 44.18 -11.83 33.99
CA VAL A 153 45.50 -12.42 33.73
C VAL A 153 46.05 -11.73 32.48
N ALA A 154 47.36 -11.53 32.39
CA ALA A 154 47.98 -10.62 31.43
C ALA A 154 48.98 -11.31 30.50
N ALA A 155 49.15 -10.76 29.31
CA ALA A 155 50.32 -10.94 28.45
C ALA A 155 50.74 -9.57 27.90
N LYS A 156 52.05 -9.35 27.70
CA LYS A 156 52.65 -8.12 27.15
C LYS A 156 53.47 -8.45 25.89
N PRO A 157 53.87 -7.45 25.07
CA PRO A 157 54.26 -7.67 23.68
C PRO A 157 55.75 -7.94 23.45
N SER A 158 56.09 -8.41 22.24
CA SER A 158 57.41 -8.35 21.62
C SER A 158 57.29 -7.82 20.17
N ASN A 159 58.41 -7.53 19.48
CA ASN A 159 58.45 -6.48 18.46
C ASN A 159 59.40 -6.79 17.28
N LYS A 160 58.87 -6.90 16.04
CA LYS A 160 59.56 -6.71 14.74
C LYS A 160 60.77 -7.67 14.43
N PRO A 161 61.46 -7.54 13.27
CA PRO A 161 60.94 -7.60 11.89
C PRO A 161 61.80 -8.49 10.94
N ARG A 162 61.39 -8.69 9.68
CA ARG A 162 62.31 -8.83 8.52
C ARG A 162 61.61 -8.55 7.18
N SER A 163 62.40 -8.36 6.11
CA SER A 163 61.96 -7.74 4.85
C SER A 163 62.76 -8.23 3.62
N ALA A 164 62.20 -8.00 2.42
CA ALA A 164 62.77 -8.29 1.09
C ALA A 164 62.87 -9.80 0.72
N ALA A 165 62.90 -10.20 -0.57
CA ALA A 165 63.06 -9.41 -1.80
C ALA A 165 62.18 -9.89 -2.99
N ARG A 166 62.21 -9.10 -4.08
CA ARG A 166 61.75 -9.39 -5.46
C ARG A 166 62.84 -10.22 -6.21
N PRO A 167 62.68 -10.73 -7.48
CA PRO A 167 62.08 -10.04 -8.65
C PRO A 167 61.35 -10.90 -9.72
N SER A 168 60.99 -10.23 -10.83
CA SER A 168 60.77 -10.65 -12.25
C SER A 168 60.67 -12.13 -12.67
N GLY A 169 59.87 -12.51 -13.69
CA GLY A 169 58.87 -11.74 -14.48
C GLY A 169 58.79 -12.08 -15.99
N ARG A 170 57.71 -11.60 -16.64
CA ARG A 170 57.45 -11.46 -18.11
C ARG A 170 57.40 -12.71 -19.04
N SER A 171 56.37 -12.68 -19.90
CA SER A 171 56.34 -13.17 -21.31
C SER A 171 56.34 -14.70 -21.58
N ALA A 172 55.77 -15.21 -22.70
CA ALA A 172 54.82 -14.63 -23.67
C ALA A 172 54.27 -15.71 -24.66
N VAL A 173 53.05 -15.48 -25.20
CA VAL A 173 52.57 -15.77 -26.59
C VAL A 173 52.58 -17.23 -27.15
N GLY A 174 51.54 -17.56 -27.94
CA GLY A 174 51.41 -18.79 -28.77
C GLY A 174 50.33 -19.75 -28.24
N ALA A 175 49.10 -19.90 -28.75
CA ALA A 175 48.48 -19.73 -30.08
C ALA A 175 48.66 -20.92 -31.06
N VAL A 176 47.58 -21.22 -31.83
CA VAL A 176 47.48 -22.23 -32.92
C VAL A 176 47.47 -23.71 -32.47
N ALA A 177 46.80 -24.68 -33.11
CA ALA A 177 45.45 -24.75 -33.70
C ALA A 177 45.03 -26.25 -33.94
N ARG A 178 43.73 -26.48 -34.20
CA ARG A 178 43.10 -27.60 -34.97
C ARG A 178 43.76 -29.01 -35.03
N ALA A 179 43.07 -29.97 -34.41
CA ALA A 179 42.53 -31.24 -34.97
C ALA A 179 43.23 -31.98 -36.15
N PRO A 180 43.21 -33.33 -36.11
CA PRO A 180 42.37 -34.06 -37.09
C PRO A 180 41.47 -35.16 -36.45
N ARG A 181 41.02 -36.14 -37.27
CA ARG A 181 39.88 -37.05 -37.04
C ARG A 181 40.29 -38.54 -36.90
N GLY A 182 39.39 -39.36 -36.35
CA GLY A 182 39.37 -40.83 -36.46
C GLY A 182 39.55 -41.56 -35.12
N THR A 183 39.00 -42.75 -34.87
CA THR A 183 38.02 -43.59 -35.63
C THR A 183 37.24 -44.46 -34.62
N ALA A 184 36.18 -45.17 -35.05
CA ALA A 184 35.17 -45.74 -34.14
C ALA A 184 35.42 -47.20 -33.66
N SER A 185 35.32 -47.40 -32.34
CA SER A 185 34.70 -48.55 -31.64
C SER A 185 34.68 -48.22 -30.13
N GLY A 186 33.89 -48.82 -29.23
CA GLY A 186 32.84 -49.84 -29.32
C GLY A 186 31.93 -49.78 -28.08
N ARG A 187 30.96 -50.71 -27.96
CA ARG A 187 29.89 -50.74 -26.92
C ARG A 187 30.39 -50.68 -25.46
N SER A 188 29.73 -49.91 -24.59
CA SER A 188 28.84 -50.47 -23.54
C SER A 188 28.02 -49.39 -22.79
N ALA A 189 27.06 -49.84 -21.97
CA ALA A 189 25.94 -49.08 -21.40
C ALA A 189 26.27 -48.07 -20.28
N SER A 190 25.59 -46.91 -20.33
CA SER A 190 25.06 -46.20 -19.14
C SER A 190 23.96 -45.21 -19.55
N THR A 191 22.70 -45.49 -19.19
CA THR A 191 21.54 -44.66 -19.56
C THR A 191 21.30 -43.53 -18.57
N ALA A 192 22.06 -42.44 -18.71
CA ALA A 192 21.86 -41.20 -17.95
C ALA A 192 20.43 -40.65 -18.16
N ARG A 193 19.62 -40.71 -17.10
CA ARG A 193 18.19 -40.39 -17.12
C ARG A 193 18.00 -38.86 -17.16
N ARG A 194 17.65 -38.32 -18.34
CA ARG A 194 17.28 -36.89 -18.48
C ARG A 194 16.15 -36.54 -17.50
N PRO A 195 16.17 -35.37 -16.83
CA PRO A 195 15.04 -34.92 -16.03
C PRO A 195 13.82 -34.75 -16.94
N ALA A 196 12.66 -35.18 -16.45
CA ALA A 196 11.42 -35.11 -17.21
C ALA A 196 10.95 -33.65 -17.33
N VAL A 197 10.56 -33.24 -18.54
CA VAL A 197 9.87 -31.96 -18.76
C VAL A 197 8.57 -31.96 -17.95
N THR A 198 8.33 -30.89 -17.19
CA THR A 198 7.23 -30.80 -16.23
C THR A 198 5.87 -31.00 -16.92
N ALA A 199 5.16 -32.06 -16.54
CA ALA A 199 3.89 -32.41 -17.18
C ALA A 199 2.81 -31.36 -16.83
N THR A 200 2.32 -30.64 -17.82
CA THR A 200 1.17 -29.73 -17.68
C THR A 200 -0.07 -30.54 -17.28
N ARG A 201 -0.44 -30.43 -16.01
CA ARG A 201 -1.55 -31.19 -15.42
C ARG A 201 -2.86 -30.78 -16.11
N LYS A 202 -3.57 -31.74 -16.72
CA LYS A 202 -4.91 -31.53 -17.26
C LYS A 202 -5.81 -30.86 -16.20
N PRO A 203 -6.71 -29.95 -16.58
CA PRO A 203 -7.58 -29.26 -15.63
C PRO A 203 -8.34 -30.27 -14.77
N LYS A 204 -8.38 -30.01 -13.46
CA LYS A 204 -9.17 -30.82 -12.52
C LYS A 204 -10.66 -30.55 -12.80
N LYS A 205 -11.55 -31.44 -12.33
CA LYS A 205 -13.01 -31.18 -12.39
C LYS A 205 -13.28 -29.80 -11.76
N GLY A 206 -14.18 -29.01 -12.37
CA GLY A 206 -14.52 -27.67 -11.88
C GLY A 206 -13.69 -26.52 -12.46
N GLY A 207 -12.91 -26.71 -13.53
CA GLY A 207 -12.27 -25.60 -14.27
C GLY A 207 -11.04 -24.98 -13.61
N ILE A 208 -10.60 -25.52 -12.47
CA ILE A 208 -9.46 -25.05 -11.69
C ILE A 208 -8.15 -25.67 -12.21
N ALA A 209 -7.16 -24.83 -12.47
CA ALA A 209 -5.80 -25.24 -12.86
C ALA A 209 -4.74 -24.50 -12.01
N ILE A 210 -3.82 -25.26 -11.43
CA ILE A 210 -2.64 -24.74 -10.73
C ILE A 210 -1.42 -25.01 -11.61
N SER A 211 -0.65 -23.96 -11.90
CA SER A 211 0.64 -24.05 -12.62
C SER A 211 1.85 -23.75 -11.75
N GLY A 212 1.67 -23.18 -10.55
CA GLY A 212 2.75 -23.01 -9.58
C GLY A 212 3.29 -24.35 -9.06
N PRO A 213 4.59 -24.44 -8.72
CA PRO A 213 5.18 -25.65 -8.16
C PRO A 213 4.56 -26.03 -6.82
N LEU A 214 4.57 -27.31 -6.47
CA LEU A 214 4.19 -27.77 -5.14
C LEU A 214 5.44 -27.83 -4.25
N GLY A 215 5.43 -27.08 -3.16
CA GLY A 215 6.37 -27.22 -2.04
C GLY A 215 5.77 -27.99 -0.88
N ASP A 216 6.56 -28.17 0.18
CA ASP A 216 6.15 -28.89 1.39
C ASP A 216 4.96 -28.20 2.06
N ARG A 217 3.96 -28.98 2.48
CA ARG A 217 2.70 -28.52 3.09
C ARG A 217 1.83 -27.62 2.19
N TYR A 218 2.11 -27.45 0.90
CA TYR A 218 1.27 -26.61 0.03
C TYR A 218 -0.16 -27.18 -0.14
N ASP A 219 -0.33 -28.48 0.05
CA ASP A 219 -1.61 -29.19 0.11
C ASP A 219 -2.45 -28.84 1.35
N GLU A 220 -1.83 -28.38 2.44
CA GLU A 220 -2.53 -27.84 3.62
C GLU A 220 -3.27 -26.52 3.34
N ILE A 221 -2.86 -25.80 2.30
CA ILE A 221 -3.43 -24.50 1.89
C ILE A 221 -4.31 -24.67 0.63
N LEU A 222 -3.82 -25.42 -0.36
CA LEU A 222 -4.48 -25.65 -1.65
C LEU A 222 -5.42 -26.87 -1.60
N THR A 223 -6.22 -26.94 -0.53
CA THR A 223 -7.24 -27.98 -0.35
C THR A 223 -8.34 -27.87 -1.41
N ALA A 224 -9.10 -28.96 -1.63
CA ALA A 224 -10.18 -28.94 -2.62
C ALA A 224 -11.22 -27.85 -2.33
N ASP A 225 -11.59 -27.70 -1.05
CA ASP A 225 -12.63 -26.77 -0.60
C ASP A 225 -12.15 -25.31 -0.65
N ALA A 226 -10.89 -25.04 -0.28
CA ALA A 226 -10.29 -23.71 -0.41
C ALA A 226 -10.21 -23.28 -1.88
N LEU A 227 -9.86 -24.20 -2.79
CA LEU A 227 -9.80 -23.94 -4.22
C LEU A 227 -11.19 -23.66 -4.82
N GLU A 228 -12.24 -24.39 -4.43
CA GLU A 228 -13.60 -24.09 -4.91
C GLU A 228 -14.16 -22.79 -4.31
N PHE A 229 -13.82 -22.45 -3.06
CA PHE A 229 -14.12 -21.14 -2.47
C PHE A 229 -13.46 -19.98 -3.24
N LEU A 230 -12.17 -20.11 -3.60
CA LEU A 230 -11.49 -19.16 -4.48
C LEU A 230 -12.12 -19.10 -5.89
N ALA A 231 -12.57 -20.23 -6.43
CA ALA A 231 -13.26 -20.28 -7.71
C ALA A 231 -14.61 -19.55 -7.66
N GLY A 232 -15.37 -19.71 -6.57
CA GLY A 232 -16.61 -18.97 -6.30
C GLY A 232 -16.38 -17.46 -6.22
N LEU A 233 -15.37 -17.02 -5.46
CA LEU A 233 -14.94 -15.62 -5.38
C LEU A 233 -14.59 -15.06 -6.77
N HIS A 234 -13.74 -15.76 -7.53
CA HIS A 234 -13.34 -15.32 -8.87
C HIS A 234 -14.56 -15.18 -9.81
N ARG A 235 -15.38 -16.22 -9.92
CA ARG A 235 -16.56 -16.26 -10.81
C ARG A 235 -17.58 -15.19 -10.50
N LYS A 236 -17.74 -14.81 -9.22
CA LYS A 236 -18.68 -13.79 -8.78
C LYS A 236 -18.17 -12.36 -8.96
N PHE A 237 -16.86 -12.12 -8.83
CA PHE A 237 -16.32 -10.76 -8.65
C PHE A 237 -15.26 -10.30 -9.65
N ASP A 238 -14.54 -11.20 -10.34
CA ASP A 238 -13.43 -10.79 -11.23
C ASP A 238 -13.90 -9.95 -12.43
N SER A 239 -15.14 -10.19 -12.88
CA SER A 239 -15.80 -9.38 -13.91
C SER A 239 -16.00 -7.92 -13.48
N ARG A 240 -16.42 -7.66 -12.24
CA ARG A 240 -16.57 -6.30 -11.69
C ARG A 240 -15.21 -5.67 -11.40
N ARG A 241 -14.23 -6.43 -10.89
CA ARG A 241 -12.83 -5.96 -10.77
C ARG A 241 -12.29 -5.48 -12.11
N LYS A 242 -12.43 -6.30 -13.17
CA LYS A 242 -11.98 -5.97 -14.54
C LYS A 242 -12.80 -4.86 -15.21
N ALA A 243 -13.98 -4.51 -14.69
CA ALA A 243 -14.70 -3.29 -15.08
C ALA A 243 -14.11 -2.06 -14.37
N LEU A 244 -13.93 -2.11 -13.05
CA LEU A 244 -13.34 -1.02 -12.24
C LEU A 244 -11.92 -0.64 -12.72
N LEU A 245 -11.09 -1.62 -13.07
CA LEU A 245 -9.76 -1.34 -13.66
C LEU A 245 -9.84 -0.63 -15.03
N LYS A 246 -10.91 -0.83 -15.81
CA LYS A 246 -11.15 -0.05 -17.04
C LYS A 246 -11.71 1.34 -16.74
N GLU A 247 -12.51 1.47 -15.67
CA GLU A 247 -12.99 2.76 -15.17
C GLU A 247 -11.81 3.63 -14.67
N ARG A 248 -10.78 3.04 -14.04
CA ARG A 248 -9.50 3.74 -13.74
C ARG A 248 -8.84 4.31 -14.99
N VAL A 249 -8.70 3.52 -16.07
CA VAL A 249 -8.11 3.97 -17.34
C VAL A 249 -8.96 5.06 -18.00
N ALA A 250 -10.29 4.90 -18.00
CA ALA A 250 -11.22 5.91 -18.54
C ALA A 250 -11.29 7.19 -17.68
N ARG A 251 -10.93 7.13 -16.39
CA ARG A 251 -10.74 8.29 -15.52
C ARG A 251 -9.38 8.97 -15.80
N GLN A 252 -8.31 8.19 -15.95
CA GLN A 252 -6.98 8.73 -16.30
C GLN A 252 -6.98 9.48 -17.63
N ALA A 253 -7.66 8.95 -18.66
CA ALA A 253 -7.76 9.61 -19.96
C ALA A 253 -8.34 11.04 -19.87
N ARG A 254 -9.27 11.28 -18.95
CA ARG A 254 -9.82 12.65 -18.73
C ARG A 254 -8.86 13.55 -17.96
N PHE A 255 -8.10 13.00 -17.01
CA PHE A 255 -7.04 13.76 -16.34
C PHE A 255 -5.91 14.15 -17.30
N ASP A 256 -5.58 13.26 -18.24
CA ASP A 256 -4.65 13.51 -19.34
C ASP A 256 -5.18 14.61 -20.29
N ASP A 257 -6.50 14.66 -20.54
CA ASP A 257 -7.19 15.72 -21.30
C ASP A 257 -7.41 17.03 -20.49
N GLY A 258 -7.02 17.06 -19.20
CA GLY A 258 -7.03 18.27 -18.36
C GLY A 258 -8.14 18.36 -17.29
N GLU A 259 -8.94 17.32 -17.09
CA GLU A 259 -9.81 17.19 -15.89
C GLU A 259 -8.95 17.13 -14.62
N LEU A 260 -9.42 17.69 -13.52
CA LEU A 260 -8.80 17.54 -12.20
C LEU A 260 -9.71 16.72 -11.29
N PRO A 261 -9.15 15.88 -10.39
CA PRO A 261 -9.96 15.18 -9.40
C PRO A 261 -10.62 16.19 -8.45
N ASP A 262 -11.86 15.93 -8.05
CA ASP A 262 -12.68 16.78 -7.18
C ASP A 262 -13.65 15.92 -6.38
N PHE A 263 -14.30 16.50 -5.36
CA PHE A 263 -15.34 15.82 -4.58
C PHE A 263 -16.58 15.59 -5.44
N LEU A 264 -17.08 14.35 -5.47
CA LEU A 264 -18.21 13.95 -6.32
C LEU A 264 -19.50 14.69 -5.93
N ALA A 265 -20.22 15.24 -6.90
CA ALA A 265 -21.46 15.98 -6.64
C ALA A 265 -22.63 15.04 -6.33
N GLU A 266 -22.68 13.90 -7.02
CA GLU A 266 -23.72 12.88 -6.93
C GLU A 266 -23.79 12.17 -5.56
N THR A 267 -22.70 12.19 -4.78
CA THR A 267 -22.62 11.58 -3.45
C THR A 267 -22.64 12.59 -2.30
N GLN A 268 -22.92 13.88 -2.56
CA GLN A 268 -22.97 14.91 -1.51
C GLN A 268 -23.88 14.51 -0.32
N THR A 269 -24.98 13.80 -0.57
CA THR A 269 -25.89 13.30 0.48
C THR A 269 -25.29 12.25 1.42
N VAL A 270 -24.19 11.59 1.02
CA VAL A 270 -23.38 10.74 1.90
C VAL A 270 -22.56 11.60 2.86
N ARG A 271 -21.93 12.66 2.35
CA ARG A 271 -21.08 13.57 3.13
C ARG A 271 -21.88 14.42 4.11
N ASP A 272 -23.01 14.96 3.65
CA ASP A 272 -23.90 15.81 4.45
C ASP A 272 -24.82 14.99 5.39
N GLY A 273 -24.83 13.67 5.29
CA GLY A 273 -25.69 12.78 6.08
C GLY A 273 -25.15 12.44 7.46
N ASP A 274 -26.04 12.26 8.45
CA ASP A 274 -25.69 11.76 9.79
C ASP A 274 -25.64 10.22 9.80
N TRP A 275 -24.42 9.67 9.81
CA TRP A 275 -24.16 8.24 9.92
C TRP A 275 -22.75 7.98 10.47
N LYS A 276 -22.56 6.78 11.03
CA LYS A 276 -21.31 6.26 11.59
C LYS A 276 -21.03 4.84 11.06
N VAL A 277 -19.79 4.38 11.19
CA VAL A 277 -19.41 2.98 10.90
C VAL A 277 -19.91 2.03 12.00
N ALA A 278 -20.08 0.75 11.67
CA ALA A 278 -20.53 -0.26 12.63
C ALA A 278 -19.46 -0.53 13.70
N PRO A 279 -19.84 -0.87 14.95
CA PRO A 279 -18.94 -0.93 16.10
C PRO A 279 -17.63 -1.69 15.88
N ILE A 280 -16.55 -1.12 16.43
CA ILE A 280 -15.18 -1.60 16.31
C ILE A 280 -14.90 -2.57 17.47
N PRO A 281 -14.33 -3.76 17.23
CA PRO A 281 -14.11 -4.77 18.28
C PRO A 281 -13.00 -4.36 19.25
N ALA A 282 -13.05 -4.90 20.48
CA ALA A 282 -12.25 -4.44 21.62
C ALA A 282 -10.72 -4.57 21.42
N ASP A 283 -10.30 -5.58 20.67
CA ASP A 283 -8.93 -5.84 20.24
C ASP A 283 -8.41 -4.92 19.13
N LEU A 284 -9.28 -4.08 18.55
CA LEU A 284 -8.93 -2.97 17.65
C LEU A 284 -9.13 -1.58 18.27
N LEU A 285 -9.49 -1.45 19.56
CA LEU A 285 -9.74 -0.15 20.19
C LEU A 285 -8.48 0.65 20.56
N ASP A 286 -7.32 0.00 20.67
CA ASP A 286 -6.02 0.64 20.94
C ASP A 286 -5.01 0.23 19.87
N ARG A 287 -4.77 1.12 18.91
CA ARG A 287 -3.92 0.88 17.72
C ARG A 287 -2.68 1.75 17.69
N ARG A 288 -2.28 2.32 18.83
CA ARG A 288 -1.33 3.44 18.93
C ARG A 288 0.00 3.25 18.18
N VAL A 289 0.52 2.01 18.11
CA VAL A 289 1.64 1.66 17.23
C VAL A 289 1.32 0.35 16.52
N GLU A 290 1.43 0.36 15.20
CA GLU A 290 1.38 -0.82 14.35
C GLU A 290 2.76 -1.03 13.69
N ILE A 291 3.23 -2.27 13.64
CA ILE A 291 4.40 -2.64 12.83
C ILE A 291 3.95 -3.23 11.50
N THR A 292 4.65 -2.92 10.40
CA THR A 292 4.43 -3.59 9.10
C THR A 292 5.58 -4.56 8.80
N GLY A 293 5.33 -5.60 7.99
CA GLY A 293 6.41 -6.47 7.55
C GLY A 293 5.96 -7.69 6.74
N PRO A 294 6.89 -8.31 5.98
CA PRO A 294 6.60 -9.43 5.10
C PRO A 294 6.15 -10.67 5.85
N VAL A 295 5.43 -11.54 5.15
CA VAL A 295 4.93 -12.84 5.63
C VAL A 295 6.00 -13.94 5.77
N ASP A 296 7.29 -13.60 5.70
CA ASP A 296 8.39 -14.50 6.07
C ASP A 296 8.26 -14.95 7.52
N ARG A 297 8.47 -16.25 7.77
CA ARG A 297 8.21 -16.87 9.07
C ARG A 297 9.00 -16.23 10.21
N LYS A 298 10.26 -15.89 9.96
CA LYS A 298 11.15 -15.27 10.96
C LYS A 298 10.71 -13.83 11.23
N MET A 299 10.33 -13.07 10.20
CA MET A 299 9.82 -11.71 10.35
C MET A 299 8.47 -11.68 11.07
N VAL A 300 7.54 -12.58 10.73
CA VAL A 300 6.24 -12.76 11.40
C VAL A 300 6.41 -12.97 12.90
N VAL A 301 7.30 -13.89 13.33
CA VAL A 301 7.57 -14.12 14.77
C VAL A 301 8.17 -12.87 15.44
N ASN A 302 9.12 -12.18 14.80
CA ASN A 302 9.71 -10.97 15.36
C ASN A 302 8.70 -9.82 15.48
N ALA A 303 7.84 -9.63 14.48
CA ALA A 303 6.86 -8.56 14.42
C ALA A 303 5.73 -8.77 15.44
N LEU A 304 5.24 -10.00 15.60
CA LEU A 304 4.28 -10.35 16.66
C LEU A 304 4.83 -10.07 18.07
N ASN A 305 6.14 -10.26 18.26
CA ASN A 305 6.82 -10.12 19.56
C ASN A 305 7.37 -8.70 19.84
N CYS A 306 7.29 -7.75 18.91
CA CYS A 306 8.01 -6.47 19.01
C CYS A 306 7.44 -5.48 20.05
N GLY A 307 6.27 -5.76 20.64
CA GLY A 307 5.60 -4.87 21.59
C GLY A 307 4.71 -3.80 20.95
N ALA A 308 4.51 -3.84 19.63
CA ALA A 308 3.48 -3.05 18.95
C ALA A 308 2.07 -3.58 19.32
N ASN A 309 1.06 -2.74 19.14
CA ASN A 309 -0.34 -3.13 19.35
C ASN A 309 -0.84 -4.05 18.23
N MET A 310 -0.47 -3.73 16.98
CA MET A 310 -0.91 -4.43 15.77
C MET A 310 0.30 -4.81 14.92
N TYR A 311 0.21 -5.92 14.19
CA TYR A 311 1.15 -6.29 13.14
C TYR A 311 0.39 -6.45 11.83
N MET A 312 0.71 -5.62 10.84
CA MET A 312 0.27 -5.80 9.47
C MET A 312 1.21 -6.79 8.75
N ALA A 313 0.78 -8.04 8.63
CA ALA A 313 1.45 -9.05 7.82
C ALA A 313 1.10 -8.83 6.35
N ASP A 314 2.13 -8.59 5.55
CA ASP A 314 1.98 -8.03 4.21
C ASP A 314 2.22 -9.05 3.09
N PHE A 315 1.23 -9.20 2.22
CA PHE A 315 1.34 -9.91 0.93
C PHE A 315 1.52 -8.94 -0.25
N GLU A 316 1.41 -7.63 -0.03
CA GLU A 316 1.54 -6.57 -1.02
C GLU A 316 2.95 -5.94 -1.04
N ASP A 317 3.12 -4.63 -0.86
CA ASP A 317 4.35 -3.93 -1.28
C ASP A 317 5.63 -4.33 -0.54
N ALA A 318 5.57 -4.78 0.72
CA ALA A 318 6.72 -5.32 1.44
C ALA A 318 6.99 -6.81 1.11
N ASN A 319 6.23 -7.40 0.18
CA ASN A 319 6.37 -8.77 -0.30
C ASN A 319 6.74 -8.78 -1.80
N SER A 320 7.60 -9.72 -2.18
CA SER A 320 7.70 -10.11 -3.59
C SER A 320 6.75 -11.29 -3.80
N PRO A 321 5.71 -11.17 -4.65
CA PRO A 321 4.61 -12.12 -4.69
C PRO A 321 4.95 -13.36 -5.52
N THR A 322 6.12 -13.96 -5.28
CA THR A 322 6.46 -15.29 -5.79
C THR A 322 5.44 -16.30 -5.27
N TRP A 323 5.21 -17.37 -6.02
CA TRP A 323 4.30 -18.43 -5.59
C TRP A 323 4.67 -19.01 -4.22
N SER A 324 5.96 -19.17 -3.94
CA SER A 324 6.44 -19.67 -2.65
C SER A 324 6.13 -18.71 -1.51
N ASN A 325 6.44 -17.42 -1.66
CA ASN A 325 6.19 -16.42 -0.62
C ASN A 325 4.68 -16.32 -0.29
N ASN A 326 3.83 -16.39 -1.31
CA ASN A 326 2.38 -16.30 -1.13
C ASN A 326 1.81 -17.55 -0.44
N ILE A 327 2.22 -18.77 -0.82
CA ILE A 327 1.74 -19.99 -0.15
C ILE A 327 2.35 -20.15 1.24
N GLU A 328 3.65 -19.93 1.41
CA GLU A 328 4.35 -20.07 2.69
C GLU A 328 3.92 -18.99 3.68
N GLY A 329 3.59 -17.78 3.21
CA GLY A 329 2.93 -16.77 4.02
C GLY A 329 1.58 -17.26 4.57
N GLN A 330 0.75 -17.90 3.74
CA GLN A 330 -0.52 -18.48 4.18
C GLN A 330 -0.32 -19.67 5.15
N ILE A 331 0.75 -20.47 4.98
CA ILE A 331 1.16 -21.50 5.96
C ILE A 331 1.54 -20.84 7.30
N ASN A 332 2.31 -19.75 7.29
CA ASN A 332 2.70 -19.02 8.50
C ASN A 332 1.48 -18.40 9.20
N MET A 333 0.52 -17.85 8.44
CA MET A 333 -0.73 -17.34 9.00
C MET A 333 -1.56 -18.47 9.64
N LYS A 334 -1.66 -19.64 8.99
CA LYS A 334 -2.33 -20.82 9.54
C LYS A 334 -1.66 -21.34 10.81
N ASP A 335 -0.32 -21.40 10.81
CA ASP A 335 0.47 -21.82 11.97
C ASP A 335 0.37 -20.83 13.15
N ARG A 336 0.14 -19.53 12.91
CA ARG A 336 -0.11 -18.54 13.97
C ARG A 336 -1.37 -18.84 14.77
N TRP A 337 -2.43 -19.29 14.11
CA TRP A 337 -3.70 -19.60 14.78
C TRP A 337 -3.76 -21.04 15.30
N ALA A 338 -2.95 -21.94 14.72
CA ALA A 338 -2.76 -23.32 15.21
C ALA A 338 -1.74 -23.47 16.36
N GLY A 339 -1.05 -22.40 16.77
CA GLY A 339 -0.02 -22.44 17.82
C GLY A 339 1.28 -23.14 17.40
N LYS A 340 1.63 -23.08 16.10
CA LYS A 340 2.74 -23.84 15.47
C LYS A 340 3.76 -22.96 14.75
N LEU A 341 3.72 -21.64 14.94
CA LEU A 341 4.47 -20.67 14.14
C LEU A 341 5.98 -20.56 14.47
N ASP A 342 6.43 -21.14 15.59
CA ASP A 342 7.84 -21.14 16.01
C ASP A 342 8.82 -21.50 14.87
N PHE A 343 10.01 -20.91 14.94
CA PHE A 343 11.03 -20.97 13.88
C PHE A 343 12.43 -21.15 14.47
N THR A 344 13.19 -22.09 13.93
CA THR A 344 14.62 -22.23 14.21
C THR A 344 15.41 -21.87 12.96
N ASP A 345 16.29 -20.88 13.08
CA ASP A 345 17.11 -20.40 11.97
C ASP A 345 18.12 -21.48 11.54
N PRO A 346 18.00 -22.08 10.33
CA PRO A 346 18.77 -23.27 9.96
C PRO A 346 20.25 -22.97 9.69
N ARG A 347 20.65 -21.68 9.66
CA ARG A 347 22.05 -21.26 9.46
C ARG A 347 22.78 -20.97 10.78
N THR A 348 22.05 -20.69 11.85
CA THR A 348 22.60 -20.26 13.14
C THR A 348 22.15 -21.10 14.33
N GLY A 349 21.17 -21.99 14.15
CA GLY A 349 20.56 -22.78 15.22
C GLY A 349 19.72 -21.96 16.21
N LYS A 350 19.54 -20.65 15.98
CA LYS A 350 18.82 -19.78 16.91
C LYS A 350 17.31 -20.01 16.80
N GLU A 351 16.69 -20.35 17.93
CA GLU A 351 15.24 -20.42 18.08
C GLU A 351 14.59 -19.02 18.18
N TYR A 352 13.40 -18.91 17.60
CA TYR A 352 12.50 -17.76 17.64
C TYR A 352 11.09 -18.31 17.95
N LYS A 353 10.56 -17.97 19.12
CA LYS A 353 9.27 -18.49 19.60
C LYS A 353 8.23 -17.39 19.73
N VAL A 354 6.96 -17.70 19.49
CA VAL A 354 5.86 -16.75 19.67
C VAL A 354 5.63 -16.50 21.16
N GLY A 355 5.55 -15.24 21.58
CA GLY A 355 5.34 -14.86 22.98
C GLY A 355 3.89 -15.03 23.45
N GLU A 356 3.68 -15.06 24.78
CA GLU A 356 2.33 -15.11 25.39
C GLU A 356 1.47 -13.90 25.05
N LYS A 357 2.10 -12.73 24.86
CA LYS A 357 1.48 -11.48 24.43
C LYS A 357 2.06 -11.13 23.07
N THR A 358 1.20 -11.02 22.07
CA THR A 358 1.58 -10.65 20.70
C THR A 358 0.74 -9.48 20.22
N ALA A 359 1.26 -8.75 19.23
CA ALA A 359 0.50 -7.79 18.47
C ALA A 359 -0.69 -8.45 17.77
N THR A 360 -1.85 -7.78 17.70
CA THR A 360 -3.02 -8.25 16.94
C THR A 360 -2.69 -8.29 15.45
N LEU A 361 -2.99 -9.42 14.80
CA LEU A 361 -2.63 -9.67 13.41
C LEU A 361 -3.66 -9.04 12.46
N ILE A 362 -3.17 -8.27 11.48
CA ILE A 362 -3.94 -7.70 10.37
C ILE A 362 -3.26 -8.11 9.06
N ILE A 363 -4.02 -8.46 8.01
CA ILE A 363 -3.45 -8.92 6.73
C ILE A 363 -3.60 -7.86 5.64
N ARG A 364 -2.52 -7.50 4.94
CA ARG A 364 -2.61 -6.69 3.71
C ARG A 364 -2.55 -7.61 2.46
N PRO A 365 -3.69 -7.98 1.85
CA PRO A 365 -3.73 -8.65 0.56
C PRO A 365 -3.31 -7.71 -0.59
N ARG A 366 -2.90 -8.29 -1.72
CA ARG A 366 -2.52 -7.54 -2.92
C ARG A 366 -3.65 -6.63 -3.45
N GLY A 367 -3.29 -5.42 -3.89
CA GLY A 367 -4.23 -4.47 -4.50
C GLY A 367 -4.88 -4.97 -5.81
N TRP A 368 -6.02 -4.38 -6.19
CA TRP A 368 -6.88 -4.88 -7.29
C TRP A 368 -6.21 -5.03 -8.66
N HIS A 369 -5.12 -4.30 -8.92
CA HIS A 369 -4.39 -4.35 -10.18
C HIS A 369 -3.57 -5.65 -10.36
N LEU A 370 -3.25 -6.36 -9.27
CA LEU A 370 -2.45 -7.59 -9.31
C LEU A 370 -3.29 -8.84 -9.57
N GLU A 371 -2.71 -9.78 -10.31
CA GLU A 371 -3.22 -11.12 -10.56
C GLU A 371 -2.26 -12.18 -9.97
N GLU A 372 -2.78 -13.36 -9.68
CA GLU A 372 -2.01 -14.53 -9.28
C GLU A 372 -1.98 -15.50 -10.47
N ALA A 373 -0.89 -15.45 -11.25
CA ALA A 373 -0.76 -16.18 -12.51
C ALA A 373 -0.75 -17.71 -12.34
N HIS A 374 -0.37 -18.18 -11.15
CA HIS A 374 -0.18 -19.59 -10.82
C HIS A 374 -1.50 -20.34 -10.51
N LEU A 375 -2.59 -19.63 -10.20
CA LEU A 375 -3.93 -20.22 -10.04
C LEU A 375 -4.87 -19.64 -11.10
N LYS A 376 -5.37 -20.51 -11.98
CA LYS A 376 -6.32 -20.15 -13.03
C LYS A 376 -7.68 -20.80 -12.80
N ILE A 377 -8.72 -19.97 -12.86
CA ILE A 377 -10.13 -20.36 -12.77
C ILE A 377 -10.73 -20.16 -14.15
N ASP A 378 -11.32 -21.22 -14.72
CA ASP A 378 -11.95 -21.22 -16.04
C ASP A 378 -11.05 -20.66 -17.16
N GLY A 379 -9.73 -20.82 -17.00
CA GLY A 379 -8.66 -20.37 -17.90
C GLY A 379 -8.05 -19.00 -17.60
N GLN A 380 -8.66 -18.18 -16.74
CA GLN A 380 -8.19 -16.84 -16.37
C GLN A 380 -7.37 -16.87 -15.06
N PRO A 381 -6.30 -16.08 -14.92
CA PRO A 381 -5.69 -15.82 -13.61
C PRO A 381 -6.71 -15.26 -12.62
N ILE A 382 -6.60 -15.66 -11.36
CA ILE A 382 -7.35 -15.03 -10.27
C ILE A 382 -6.72 -13.67 -9.89
N SER A 383 -7.49 -12.75 -9.31
CA SER A 383 -6.91 -11.55 -8.69
C SER A 383 -6.05 -11.93 -7.48
N GLY A 384 -4.89 -11.29 -7.32
CA GLY A 384 -4.03 -11.47 -6.14
C GLY A 384 -4.79 -11.15 -4.86
N GLY A 385 -5.52 -10.03 -4.83
CA GLY A 385 -6.33 -9.64 -3.67
C GLY A 385 -7.37 -10.68 -3.26
N LEU A 386 -8.08 -11.29 -4.22
CA LEU A 386 -9.05 -12.37 -3.94
C LEU A 386 -8.36 -13.66 -3.46
N PHE A 387 -7.16 -13.96 -3.95
CA PHE A 387 -6.37 -15.10 -3.54
C PHE A 387 -5.86 -14.96 -2.10
N ASP A 388 -5.24 -13.83 -1.78
CA ASP A 388 -4.63 -13.57 -0.47
C ASP A 388 -5.70 -13.46 0.64
N PHE A 389 -6.76 -12.68 0.38
CA PHE A 389 -7.94 -12.60 1.26
C PHE A 389 -8.60 -13.97 1.40
N GLY A 390 -8.85 -14.64 0.27
CA GLY A 390 -9.65 -15.85 0.22
C GLY A 390 -9.00 -17.01 0.97
N LEU A 391 -7.69 -17.23 0.80
CA LEU A 391 -6.96 -18.25 1.56
C LEU A 391 -6.91 -17.92 3.05
N TYR A 392 -6.58 -16.68 3.43
CA TYR A 392 -6.48 -16.31 4.84
C TYR A 392 -7.83 -16.45 5.54
N PHE A 393 -8.90 -15.93 4.94
CA PHE A 393 -10.24 -16.00 5.49
C PHE A 393 -10.74 -17.46 5.58
N PHE A 394 -10.56 -18.26 4.52
CA PHE A 394 -10.99 -19.65 4.49
C PHE A 394 -10.35 -20.50 5.59
N HIS A 395 -9.01 -20.44 5.73
CA HIS A 395 -8.28 -21.31 6.65
C HIS A 395 -8.40 -20.89 8.12
N ASN A 396 -8.65 -19.60 8.39
CA ASN A 396 -8.46 -19.07 9.74
C ASN A 396 -9.74 -18.50 10.38
N ALA A 397 -10.74 -18.01 9.62
CA ALA A 397 -11.80 -17.16 10.17
C ALA A 397 -12.64 -17.79 11.31
N LYS A 398 -12.84 -19.11 11.28
CA LYS A 398 -13.51 -19.86 12.36
C LYS A 398 -12.64 -19.92 13.61
N THR A 399 -11.37 -20.30 13.46
CA THR A 399 -10.37 -20.34 14.54
C THR A 399 -10.16 -18.98 15.21
N LEU A 400 -10.18 -17.86 14.47
CA LEU A 400 -10.13 -16.51 15.08
C LEU A 400 -11.36 -16.25 15.96
N LEU A 401 -12.56 -16.57 15.46
CA LEU A 401 -13.82 -16.38 16.18
C LEU A 401 -13.89 -17.27 17.44
N ASP A 402 -13.44 -18.52 17.34
CA ASP A 402 -13.33 -19.45 18.47
C ASP A 402 -12.31 -18.96 19.53
N GLN A 403 -11.29 -18.20 19.11
CA GLN A 403 -10.31 -17.55 19.99
C GLN A 403 -10.73 -16.13 20.44
N GLY A 404 -11.94 -15.68 20.10
CA GLY A 404 -12.51 -14.39 20.56
C GLY A 404 -12.03 -13.14 19.81
N THR A 405 -11.33 -13.29 18.69
CA THR A 405 -10.90 -12.21 17.78
C THR A 405 -11.59 -12.37 16.41
N ARG A 406 -11.21 -11.61 15.38
CA ARG A 406 -11.87 -11.64 14.06
C ARG A 406 -10.89 -11.42 12.90
N PRO A 407 -11.24 -11.81 11.65
CA PRO A 407 -10.41 -11.55 10.48
C PRO A 407 -10.26 -10.05 10.19
N TYR A 408 -9.01 -9.57 10.30
CA TYR A 408 -8.64 -8.17 10.07
C TYR A 408 -7.80 -7.98 8.82
N PHE A 409 -8.15 -6.95 8.04
CA PHE A 409 -7.48 -6.65 6.77
C PHE A 409 -7.06 -5.19 6.64
N TYR A 410 -5.96 -4.95 5.91
CA TYR A 410 -5.56 -3.65 5.41
C TYR A 410 -5.75 -3.63 3.89
N ILE A 411 -6.49 -2.66 3.36
CA ILE A 411 -6.93 -2.66 1.96
C ILE A 411 -6.19 -1.56 1.17
N PRO A 412 -5.25 -1.92 0.27
CA PRO A 412 -4.37 -0.96 -0.38
C PRO A 412 -4.89 -0.44 -1.73
N LYS A 413 -4.30 0.70 -2.13
CA LYS A 413 -4.31 1.28 -3.47
C LYS A 413 -5.70 1.33 -4.15
N LEU A 414 -6.75 1.60 -3.38
CA LEU A 414 -8.08 1.90 -3.92
C LEU A 414 -8.08 3.25 -4.63
N GLU A 415 -8.83 3.38 -5.72
CA GLU A 415 -8.96 4.65 -6.48
C GLU A 415 -10.39 5.22 -6.48
N SER A 416 -11.39 4.49 -5.97
CA SER A 416 -12.76 4.97 -5.80
C SER A 416 -13.57 4.20 -4.75
N HIS A 417 -14.67 4.79 -4.27
CA HIS A 417 -15.65 4.13 -3.39
C HIS A 417 -16.29 2.90 -4.04
N GLN A 418 -16.37 2.84 -5.37
CA GLN A 418 -16.92 1.67 -6.07
C GLN A 418 -16.04 0.42 -5.94
N GLU A 419 -14.75 0.60 -5.65
CA GLU A 419 -13.81 -0.48 -5.32
C GLU A 419 -13.88 -0.87 -3.84
N ALA A 420 -14.25 0.07 -2.96
CA ALA A 420 -14.61 -0.22 -1.57
C ALA A 420 -15.92 -1.04 -1.51
N ARG A 421 -16.92 -0.72 -2.33
CA ARG A 421 -18.14 -1.54 -2.52
C ARG A 421 -17.81 -2.96 -2.99
N LEU A 422 -16.87 -3.12 -3.93
CA LEU A 422 -16.43 -4.46 -4.37
C LEU A 422 -15.83 -5.26 -3.20
N TRP A 423 -15.01 -4.65 -2.34
CA TRP A 423 -14.52 -5.30 -1.12
C TRP A 423 -15.66 -5.65 -0.14
N ASN A 424 -16.65 -4.76 0.04
CA ASN A 424 -17.82 -5.03 0.86
C ASN A 424 -18.59 -6.26 0.34
N ASP A 425 -18.87 -6.33 -0.96
CA ASP A 425 -19.61 -7.44 -1.57
C ASP A 425 -18.82 -8.77 -1.47
N VAL A 426 -17.49 -8.71 -1.61
CA VAL A 426 -16.57 -9.84 -1.37
C VAL A 426 -16.64 -10.31 0.09
N PHE A 427 -16.63 -9.40 1.06
CA PHE A 427 -16.73 -9.71 2.48
C PHE A 427 -18.09 -10.33 2.83
N VAL A 428 -19.21 -9.75 2.36
CA VAL A 428 -20.56 -10.30 2.57
C VAL A 428 -20.63 -11.73 2.03
N TYR A 429 -20.26 -11.95 0.76
CA TYR A 429 -20.29 -13.28 0.17
C TYR A 429 -19.37 -14.28 0.88
N ALA A 430 -18.16 -13.87 1.27
CA ALA A 430 -17.24 -14.74 2.00
C ALA A 430 -17.84 -15.21 3.34
N GLN A 431 -18.45 -14.28 4.10
CA GLN A 431 -19.14 -14.59 5.35
C GLN A 431 -20.33 -15.54 5.10
N GLU A 432 -21.17 -15.27 4.09
CA GLU A 432 -22.27 -16.15 3.66
C GLU A 432 -21.80 -17.58 3.35
N GLN A 433 -20.77 -17.75 2.50
CA GLN A 433 -20.32 -19.07 2.06
C GLN A 433 -19.74 -19.94 3.20
N LEU A 434 -19.15 -19.33 4.22
CA LEU A 434 -18.57 -20.06 5.35
C LEU A 434 -19.54 -20.23 6.55
N GLY A 435 -20.73 -19.64 6.48
CA GLY A 435 -21.73 -19.66 7.55
C GLY A 435 -21.40 -18.72 8.71
N LEU A 436 -20.75 -17.59 8.42
CA LEU A 436 -20.28 -16.59 9.38
C LEU A 436 -21.15 -15.33 9.35
N PRO A 437 -21.29 -14.58 10.45
CA PRO A 437 -22.12 -13.38 10.50
C PRO A 437 -21.50 -12.21 9.71
N THR A 438 -22.36 -11.40 9.09
CA THR A 438 -21.97 -10.11 8.47
C THR A 438 -21.39 -9.16 9.51
N GLY A 439 -20.38 -8.35 9.14
CA GLY A 439 -19.67 -7.48 10.09
C GLY A 439 -18.69 -8.22 11.02
N LEU A 440 -18.43 -9.51 10.77
CA LEU A 440 -17.33 -10.24 11.41
C LEU A 440 -15.99 -9.74 10.90
N ILE A 441 -15.84 -9.65 9.58
CA ILE A 441 -14.64 -9.06 8.95
C ILE A 441 -14.54 -7.59 9.38
N LYS A 442 -13.35 -7.16 9.82
CA LYS A 442 -13.03 -5.73 9.90
C LYS A 442 -11.84 -5.36 9.02
N CYS A 443 -11.86 -4.15 8.46
CA CYS A 443 -10.81 -3.65 7.57
C CYS A 443 -10.40 -2.20 7.89
N THR A 444 -9.19 -1.84 7.49
CA THR A 444 -8.70 -0.45 7.42
C THR A 444 -8.28 -0.17 5.99
N VAL A 445 -8.71 0.94 5.39
CA VAL A 445 -8.35 1.28 3.99
C VAL A 445 -7.18 2.26 3.97
N LEU A 446 -6.17 2.00 3.15
CA LEU A 446 -5.11 2.97 2.90
C LEU A 446 -5.64 4.00 1.88
N ILE A 447 -5.77 5.27 2.29
CA ILE A 447 -6.09 6.35 1.35
C ILE A 447 -4.77 6.81 0.71
N GLU A 448 -4.14 5.91 -0.02
CA GLU A 448 -2.80 6.12 -0.59
C GLU A 448 -2.84 6.43 -2.10
N THR A 449 -4.01 6.84 -2.60
CA THR A 449 -4.14 7.39 -3.95
C THR A 449 -4.76 8.78 -3.92
N LEU A 450 -4.40 9.61 -4.90
CA LEU A 450 -4.92 10.98 -4.99
C LEU A 450 -6.45 10.98 -5.11
N THR A 451 -7.04 10.09 -5.91
CA THR A 451 -8.49 10.05 -6.10
C THR A 451 -9.24 9.53 -4.87
N ALA A 452 -8.65 8.64 -4.07
CA ALA A 452 -9.27 8.19 -2.82
C ALA A 452 -9.38 9.30 -1.77
N ALA A 453 -8.53 10.35 -1.80
CA ALA A 453 -8.67 11.49 -0.90
C ALA A 453 -9.92 12.35 -1.17
N PHE A 454 -10.47 12.29 -2.38
CA PHE A 454 -11.74 12.94 -2.75
C PHE A 454 -12.98 12.08 -2.50
N GLU A 455 -12.79 10.79 -2.18
CA GLU A 455 -13.86 9.80 -1.99
C GLU A 455 -13.76 9.11 -0.61
N MET A 456 -13.05 9.69 0.37
CA MET A 456 -12.80 9.06 1.68
C MET A 456 -14.08 8.69 2.43
N ASP A 457 -15.09 9.56 2.36
CA ASP A 457 -16.33 9.44 3.11
C ASP A 457 -17.26 8.40 2.46
N GLU A 458 -17.27 8.37 1.13
CA GLU A 458 -17.92 7.35 0.33
C GLU A 458 -17.25 5.98 0.50
N ILE A 459 -15.91 5.91 0.60
CA ILE A 459 -15.16 4.69 0.93
C ILE A 459 -15.57 4.16 2.32
N LEU A 460 -15.67 5.04 3.32
CA LEU A 460 -16.18 4.70 4.66
C LEU A 460 -17.64 4.25 4.61
N TYR A 461 -18.48 4.85 3.77
CA TYR A 461 -19.90 4.53 3.65
C TYR A 461 -20.15 3.16 2.99
N GLU A 462 -19.46 2.87 1.89
CA GLU A 462 -19.59 1.61 1.15
C GLU A 462 -19.10 0.40 1.95
N LEU A 463 -18.10 0.60 2.83
CA LEU A 463 -17.60 -0.43 3.74
C LEU A 463 -18.15 -0.34 5.16
N ARG A 464 -19.12 0.54 5.49
CA ARG A 464 -19.47 0.93 6.87
C ARG A 464 -19.69 -0.21 7.88
N GLU A 465 -20.22 -1.36 7.45
CA GLU A 465 -20.39 -2.54 8.31
C GLU A 465 -19.04 -3.20 8.68
N HIS A 466 -18.10 -3.20 7.74
CA HIS A 466 -16.82 -3.89 7.78
C HIS A 466 -15.62 -2.95 8.02
N ILE A 467 -15.72 -1.64 7.86
CA ILE A 467 -14.58 -0.75 8.10
C ILE A 467 -14.40 -0.46 9.59
N ALA A 468 -13.15 -0.18 9.95
CA ALA A 468 -12.72 0.26 11.27
C ALA A 468 -11.85 1.54 11.19
N GLY A 469 -11.33 1.92 10.02
CA GLY A 469 -10.55 3.16 9.86
C GLY A 469 -9.98 3.38 8.47
N LEU A 470 -9.27 4.50 8.32
CA LEU A 470 -8.44 4.85 7.17
C LEU A 470 -6.97 5.04 7.63
N ASN A 471 -6.01 4.92 6.70
CA ASN A 471 -4.58 5.15 6.95
C ASN A 471 -3.98 6.20 6.00
N ALA A 472 -3.08 7.02 6.55
CA ALA A 472 -2.32 8.05 5.84
C ALA A 472 -0.97 7.52 5.30
N GLY A 473 -0.90 7.23 4.00
CA GLY A 473 0.32 6.85 3.29
C GLY A 473 1.16 8.07 2.84
N ARG A 474 2.46 7.87 2.60
CA ARG A 474 3.35 8.89 2.01
C ARG A 474 3.78 8.54 0.58
N TRP A 475 4.56 7.47 0.39
CA TRP A 475 5.18 7.21 -0.92
C TRP A 475 4.17 6.86 -2.01
N ASP A 476 3.23 5.94 -1.75
CA ASP A 476 2.15 5.62 -2.69
C ASP A 476 1.30 6.85 -3.03
N TYR A 477 0.98 7.70 -2.04
CA TYR A 477 0.17 8.89 -2.28
C TYR A 477 0.89 9.89 -3.20
N ILE A 478 2.19 10.15 -2.97
CA ILE A 478 2.99 11.05 -3.83
C ILE A 478 3.19 10.42 -5.22
N PHE A 479 3.41 9.11 -5.29
CA PHE A 479 3.48 8.35 -6.54
C PHE A 479 2.16 8.47 -7.33
N SER A 480 1.03 8.28 -6.66
CA SER A 480 -0.31 8.44 -7.22
C SER A 480 -0.57 9.86 -7.68
N PHE A 481 -0.12 10.87 -6.93
CA PHE A 481 -0.20 12.29 -7.32
C PHE A 481 0.53 12.54 -8.65
N ILE A 482 1.80 12.10 -8.76
CA ILE A 482 2.58 12.21 -10.01
C ILE A 482 1.90 11.43 -11.13
N LYS A 483 1.42 10.21 -10.87
CA LYS A 483 0.79 9.33 -11.86
C LYS A 483 -0.52 9.92 -12.41
N LYS A 484 -1.42 10.39 -11.54
CA LYS A 484 -2.73 10.90 -11.93
C LYS A 484 -2.64 12.23 -12.66
N LEU A 485 -1.64 13.05 -12.34
CA LEU A 485 -1.40 14.36 -12.96
C LEU A 485 -0.22 14.34 -13.96
N ALA A 486 0.17 13.15 -14.45
CA ALA A 486 1.42 12.91 -15.19
C ALA A 486 1.58 13.76 -16.47
N LYS A 487 0.47 14.11 -17.13
CA LYS A 487 0.47 14.93 -18.36
C LYS A 487 0.18 16.41 -18.11
N ASN A 488 0.09 16.86 -16.86
CA ASN A 488 -0.13 18.27 -16.50
C ASN A 488 1.14 18.92 -15.90
N PRO A 489 1.80 19.87 -16.63
CA PRO A 489 3.07 20.47 -16.21
C PRO A 489 2.98 21.35 -14.95
N ASN A 490 1.78 21.68 -14.46
CA ASN A 490 1.62 22.50 -13.26
C ASN A 490 1.91 21.72 -11.96
N TYR A 491 2.07 20.39 -12.03
CA TYR A 491 2.14 19.50 -10.87
C TYR A 491 3.50 18.79 -10.69
N ILE A 492 4.59 19.44 -11.12
CA ILE A 492 5.95 18.88 -11.09
C ILE A 492 6.56 18.99 -9.69
N LEU A 493 6.67 17.86 -8.98
CA LEU A 493 7.09 17.83 -7.57
C LEU A 493 8.60 18.02 -7.37
N PRO A 494 9.05 18.56 -6.22
CA PRO A 494 10.46 18.62 -5.83
C PRO A 494 11.01 17.26 -5.40
N ASP A 495 12.30 17.16 -5.07
CA ASP A 495 12.95 15.96 -4.52
C ASP A 495 12.01 15.24 -3.52
N ARG A 496 11.75 13.93 -3.71
CA ARG A 496 10.75 13.20 -2.90
C ARG A 496 10.99 13.30 -1.38
N GLY A 497 12.24 13.44 -0.96
CA GLY A 497 12.62 13.68 0.44
C GLY A 497 12.01 14.96 1.03
N GLN A 498 11.91 16.03 0.23
CA GLN A 498 11.38 17.35 0.60
C GLN A 498 9.83 17.38 0.63
N VAL A 499 9.17 16.44 -0.06
CA VAL A 499 7.69 16.28 -0.10
C VAL A 499 7.20 15.62 1.20
N VAL A 500 7.18 16.38 2.31
CA VAL A 500 6.93 15.91 3.69
C VAL A 500 5.48 16.06 4.16
N MET A 501 5.09 15.23 5.14
CA MET A 501 3.79 15.30 5.83
C MET A 501 3.63 16.62 6.61
N GLY A 502 2.38 17.09 6.75
CA GLY A 502 2.08 18.34 7.47
C GLY A 502 2.40 19.62 6.68
N LYS A 503 2.67 19.52 5.37
CA LYS A 503 2.83 20.65 4.45
C LYS A 503 2.02 20.42 3.17
N ALA A 504 1.55 21.52 2.58
CA ALA A 504 0.88 21.56 1.28
C ALA A 504 -0.19 20.45 1.15
N PHE A 505 -0.33 19.79 -0.01
CA PHE A 505 -1.34 18.75 -0.21
C PHE A 505 -1.30 17.63 0.84
N LEU A 506 -0.12 17.22 1.33
CA LEU A 506 -0.01 16.18 2.38
C LEU A 506 -0.48 16.66 3.75
N GLY A 507 -0.46 17.96 4.02
CA GLY A 507 -1.04 18.56 5.22
C GLY A 507 -2.57 18.58 5.14
N ALA A 508 -3.12 19.03 4.01
CA ALA A 508 -4.55 19.05 3.75
C ALA A 508 -5.16 17.64 3.79
N TYR A 509 -4.51 16.70 3.09
CA TYR A 509 -4.83 15.26 3.07
C TYR A 509 -4.92 14.64 4.47
N ALA A 510 -3.87 14.77 5.29
CA ALA A 510 -3.85 14.18 6.62
C ALA A 510 -4.91 14.80 7.56
N ALA A 511 -5.09 16.13 7.50
CA ALA A 511 -6.11 16.82 8.29
C ALA A 511 -7.54 16.41 7.89
N LEU A 512 -7.80 16.27 6.58
CA LEU A 512 -9.09 15.79 6.06
C LEU A 512 -9.35 14.35 6.49
N LEU A 513 -8.35 13.45 6.40
CA LEU A 513 -8.49 12.05 6.80
C LEU A 513 -8.90 11.93 8.27
N VAL A 514 -8.23 12.66 9.18
CA VAL A 514 -8.60 12.69 10.61
C VAL A 514 -10.03 13.18 10.80
N LYS A 515 -10.42 14.30 10.17
CA LYS A 515 -11.78 14.85 10.26
C LYS A 515 -12.83 13.82 9.82
N THR A 516 -12.69 13.29 8.60
CA THR A 516 -13.66 12.36 8.01
C THR A 516 -13.79 11.09 8.86
N CYS A 517 -12.67 10.49 9.26
CA CYS A 517 -12.66 9.30 10.12
C CYS A 517 -13.44 9.52 11.42
N HIS A 518 -13.15 10.59 12.17
CA HIS A 518 -13.78 10.83 13.48
C HIS A 518 -15.25 11.25 13.32
N HIS A 519 -15.58 12.01 12.27
CA HIS A 519 -16.97 12.27 11.88
C HIS A 519 -17.75 11.00 11.53
N ARG A 520 -17.11 9.90 11.14
CA ARG A 520 -17.74 8.58 10.96
C ARG A 520 -17.50 7.59 12.09
N GLY A 521 -16.77 7.95 13.14
CA GLY A 521 -16.46 7.08 14.28
C GLY A 521 -15.48 5.94 13.93
N ALA A 522 -14.64 6.16 12.91
CA ALA A 522 -13.61 5.25 12.43
C ALA A 522 -12.21 5.79 12.77
N PHE A 523 -11.21 4.91 12.82
CA PHE A 523 -9.82 5.27 13.15
C PHE A 523 -9.13 6.07 12.04
N ALA A 524 -8.32 7.05 12.41
CA ALA A 524 -7.42 7.80 11.56
C ALA A 524 -5.95 7.40 11.82
N MET A 525 -5.42 6.43 11.08
CA MET A 525 -4.06 5.93 11.28
C MET A 525 -3.00 6.82 10.59
N GLY A 526 -1.92 7.12 11.31
CA GLY A 526 -0.77 7.90 10.83
C GLY A 526 0.23 7.09 10.02
N GLY A 527 1.20 7.79 9.42
CA GLY A 527 2.10 7.24 8.39
C GLY A 527 3.31 6.46 8.90
N MET A 528 4.14 6.02 7.96
CA MET A 528 5.30 5.16 8.22
C MET A 528 6.53 5.91 8.76
N ALA A 529 7.20 5.34 9.77
CA ALA A 529 8.60 5.59 10.09
C ALA A 529 9.47 4.35 9.75
N ALA A 530 10.26 4.48 8.68
CA ALA A 530 11.00 3.36 8.05
C ALA A 530 12.46 3.20 8.51
N GLN A 531 12.92 3.97 9.49
CA GLN A 531 14.33 4.06 9.86
C GLN A 531 14.85 2.78 10.54
N ILE A 532 15.97 2.25 10.03
CA ILE A 532 16.71 1.14 10.61
C ILE A 532 17.89 1.70 11.43
N PRO A 533 18.11 1.28 12.69
CA PRO A 533 19.23 1.76 13.48
C PRO A 533 20.60 1.43 12.85
N VAL A 534 21.40 2.47 12.67
CA VAL A 534 22.78 2.41 12.15
C VAL A 534 23.66 1.71 13.19
N LYS A 535 24.20 0.54 12.81
CA LYS A 535 25.06 -0.25 13.68
C LYS A 535 26.32 0.52 14.08
N ASN A 536 26.64 0.52 15.37
CA ASN A 536 27.81 1.19 15.96
C ASN A 536 27.86 2.73 15.81
N ASN A 537 26.76 3.39 15.42
CA ASN A 537 26.70 4.86 15.33
C ASN A 537 25.53 5.43 16.19
N PRO A 538 25.74 5.65 17.50
CA PRO A 538 24.70 6.19 18.38
C PRO A 538 24.18 7.55 17.94
N GLN A 539 25.06 8.48 17.52
CA GLN A 539 24.65 9.83 17.12
C GLN A 539 23.67 9.81 15.93
N ALA A 540 23.94 9.02 14.89
CA ALA A 540 23.02 8.90 13.76
C ALA A 540 21.66 8.31 14.16
N ASN A 541 21.63 7.45 15.18
CA ASN A 541 20.40 6.89 15.74
C ASN A 541 19.64 7.91 16.58
N ASP A 542 20.32 8.65 17.44
CA ASP A 542 19.72 9.72 18.25
C ASP A 542 19.09 10.80 17.34
N GLU A 543 19.79 11.21 16.29
CA GLU A 543 19.28 12.13 15.27
C GLU A 543 18.10 11.55 14.47
N ALA A 544 18.12 10.26 14.12
CA ALA A 544 17.03 9.59 13.42
C ALA A 544 15.79 9.44 14.31
N PHE A 545 15.96 9.00 15.57
CA PHE A 545 14.90 8.85 16.54
C PHE A 545 14.31 10.20 16.95
N ALA A 546 15.10 11.28 17.01
CA ALA A 546 14.59 12.64 17.20
C ALA A 546 13.67 13.09 16.05
N ARG A 547 14.02 12.78 14.80
CA ARG A 547 13.15 13.05 13.62
C ARG A 547 11.86 12.23 13.69
N VAL A 548 11.95 10.91 13.92
CA VAL A 548 10.78 10.03 14.10
C VAL A 548 9.88 10.54 15.22
N LYS A 549 10.44 10.89 16.38
CA LYS A 549 9.70 11.47 17.50
C LYS A 549 8.96 12.74 17.10
N ALA A 550 9.61 13.69 16.43
CA ALA A 550 8.97 14.92 15.98
C ALA A 550 7.82 14.66 14.99
N ASP A 551 7.99 13.71 14.06
CA ASP A 551 6.94 13.26 13.14
C ASP A 551 5.74 12.66 13.88
N LYS A 552 5.98 11.84 14.91
CA LYS A 552 4.90 11.19 15.68
C LYS A 552 4.23 12.15 16.66
N GLU A 553 4.96 13.12 17.18
CA GLU A 553 4.38 14.21 17.97
C GLU A 553 3.50 15.13 17.12
N ARG A 554 3.76 15.30 15.82
CA ARG A 554 2.80 15.90 14.90
C ARG A 554 1.56 15.02 14.77
N GLU A 555 1.71 13.73 14.44
CA GLU A 555 0.57 12.88 14.09
C GLU A 555 -0.48 12.78 15.22
N ALA A 556 -0.06 12.56 16.48
CA ALA A 556 -0.97 12.57 17.62
C ALA A 556 -1.60 13.97 17.87
N ARG A 557 -0.81 15.05 17.69
CA ARG A 557 -1.27 16.45 17.83
C ARG A 557 -2.32 16.83 16.80
N ASP A 558 -2.18 16.36 15.57
CA ASP A 558 -3.15 16.61 14.50
C ASP A 558 -4.42 15.78 14.68
N GLY A 559 -4.28 14.53 15.15
CA GLY A 559 -5.40 13.77 15.67
C GLY A 559 -5.36 12.27 15.47
N HIS A 560 -4.34 11.72 14.82
CA HIS A 560 -4.26 10.29 14.54
C HIS A 560 -4.34 9.42 15.81
N ASP A 561 -5.01 8.27 15.71
CA ASP A 561 -5.19 7.28 16.78
C ASP A 561 -4.00 6.33 16.96
N GLY A 562 -3.05 6.37 16.03
CA GLY A 562 -1.87 5.53 16.04
C GLY A 562 -0.98 5.77 14.82
N THR A 563 0.12 5.04 14.74
CA THR A 563 1.18 5.23 13.74
C THR A 563 1.79 3.92 13.26
N TRP A 564 2.42 3.94 12.08
CA TRP A 564 3.23 2.86 11.54
C TRP A 564 4.73 2.99 11.83
N VAL A 565 5.39 1.84 12.01
CA VAL A 565 6.85 1.67 12.02
C VAL A 565 7.25 0.42 11.22
N ALA A 566 8.44 0.43 10.59
CA ALA A 566 8.95 -0.73 9.83
C ALA A 566 10.05 -1.53 10.56
N HIS A 567 10.45 -1.11 11.78
CA HIS A 567 11.50 -1.77 12.55
C HIS A 567 11.14 -1.87 14.04
N PRO A 568 11.36 -3.02 14.72
CA PRO A 568 11.04 -3.21 16.13
C PRO A 568 11.61 -2.13 17.06
N ASP A 569 12.85 -1.68 16.82
CA ASP A 569 13.51 -0.68 17.67
C ASP A 569 12.86 0.72 17.62
N LEU A 570 11.99 0.99 16.64
CA LEU A 570 11.18 2.22 16.60
C LEU A 570 9.89 2.11 17.41
N VAL A 571 9.43 0.90 17.76
CA VAL A 571 8.19 0.69 18.53
C VAL A 571 8.21 1.44 19.87
N PRO A 572 9.28 1.38 20.70
CA PRO A 572 9.34 2.15 21.94
C PRO A 572 9.32 3.67 21.72
N VAL A 573 9.94 4.15 20.64
CA VAL A 573 10.03 5.59 20.31
C VAL A 573 8.65 6.13 19.91
N ALA A 574 7.95 5.42 19.02
CA ALA A 574 6.57 5.75 18.65
C ALA A 574 5.61 5.61 19.83
N LYS A 575 5.76 4.55 20.63
CA LYS A 575 4.87 4.27 21.76
C LYS A 575 5.01 5.29 22.89
N GLU A 576 6.21 5.78 23.22
CA GLU A 576 6.37 6.86 24.22
C GLU A 576 5.58 8.12 23.83
N VAL A 577 5.64 8.50 22.54
CA VAL A 577 4.93 9.68 22.04
C VAL A 577 3.42 9.51 22.16
N PHE A 578 2.87 8.40 21.69
CA PHE A 578 1.43 8.16 21.78
C PHE A 578 0.97 7.89 23.22
N ASP A 579 1.74 7.20 24.07
CA ASP A 579 1.39 7.03 25.50
C ASP A 579 1.36 8.37 26.27
N ARG A 580 2.19 9.35 25.89
CA ARG A 580 2.19 10.69 26.48
C ARG A 580 1.11 11.61 25.92
N MET A 581 0.85 11.56 24.60
CA MET A 581 -0.04 12.51 23.92
C MET A 581 -1.47 11.99 23.75
N MET A 582 -1.64 10.66 23.73
CA MET A 582 -2.90 9.94 23.66
C MET A 582 -3.02 9.01 24.89
N PRO A 583 -3.42 9.56 26.06
CA PRO A 583 -3.56 8.80 27.30
C PRO A 583 -4.81 7.89 27.33
N GLN A 584 -5.73 8.07 26.35
CA GLN A 584 -6.83 7.16 26.07
C GLN A 584 -6.38 6.05 25.11
N GLN A 585 -7.27 5.14 24.71
CA GLN A 585 -6.97 4.10 23.71
C GLN A 585 -6.89 4.64 22.27
N ASN A 586 -7.57 5.75 22.00
CA ASN A 586 -7.74 6.41 20.70
C ASN A 586 -8.15 7.89 20.92
N GLN A 587 -8.37 8.66 19.84
CA GLN A 587 -8.76 10.08 19.83
C GLN A 587 -10.03 10.32 19.00
N LEU A 588 -10.93 9.33 18.90
CA LEU A 588 -12.16 9.39 18.09
C LEU A 588 -13.14 10.52 18.50
N ASP A 589 -12.95 11.13 19.67
CA ASP A 589 -13.68 12.31 20.17
C ASP A 589 -13.18 13.63 19.56
N LYS A 590 -12.00 13.64 18.94
CA LYS A 590 -11.34 14.81 18.36
C LYS A 590 -11.81 15.06 16.93
N LEU A 591 -13.05 15.53 16.77
CA LEU A 591 -13.77 15.64 15.48
C LEU A 591 -13.11 16.53 14.39
N ARG A 592 -12.14 17.39 14.74
CA ARG A 592 -11.45 18.33 13.83
C ARG A 592 -12.40 19.22 13.00
N ASP A 593 -13.43 19.77 13.66
CA ASP A 593 -14.36 20.73 13.05
C ASP A 593 -13.69 22.03 12.57
N ASP A 594 -12.47 22.32 13.04
CA ASP A 594 -11.62 23.40 12.53
C ASP A 594 -11.14 23.17 11.09
N VAL A 595 -11.00 21.92 10.66
CA VAL A 595 -10.44 21.56 9.36
C VAL A 595 -11.46 21.82 8.25
N HIS A 596 -11.06 22.67 7.31
CA HIS A 596 -11.77 22.95 6.07
C HIS A 596 -10.76 22.78 4.93
N VAL A 597 -11.00 21.82 4.05
CA VAL A 597 -10.07 21.43 2.97
C VAL A 597 -10.84 21.44 1.66
N THR A 598 -10.32 22.16 0.68
CA THR A 598 -10.85 22.24 -0.68
C THR A 598 -10.11 21.30 -1.62
N ARG A 599 -10.58 21.16 -2.86
CA ARG A 599 -9.82 20.49 -3.93
C ARG A 599 -8.45 21.12 -4.12
N ASP A 600 -8.40 22.45 -4.17
CA ASP A 600 -7.17 23.15 -4.52
C ASP A 600 -6.11 23.01 -3.40
N ASP A 601 -6.53 22.82 -2.15
CA ASP A 601 -5.63 22.41 -1.05
C ASP A 601 -5.05 21.00 -1.24
N LEU A 602 -5.88 20.02 -1.66
CA LEU A 602 -5.45 18.65 -1.98
C LEU A 602 -4.59 18.55 -3.26
N LEU A 603 -4.53 19.62 -4.06
CA LEU A 603 -3.71 19.74 -5.27
C LEU A 603 -2.53 20.71 -5.12
N HIS A 604 -2.42 21.43 -4.00
CA HIS A 604 -1.36 22.41 -3.77
C HIS A 604 0.00 21.72 -3.58
N ILE A 605 0.90 21.82 -4.57
CA ILE A 605 2.21 21.17 -4.56
C ILE A 605 3.16 21.70 -3.48
N HIS A 606 4.09 20.86 -3.02
CA HIS A 606 5.18 21.29 -2.16
C HIS A 606 6.17 22.19 -2.91
N GLU A 607 6.50 23.33 -2.32
CA GLU A 607 7.74 24.04 -2.64
C GLU A 607 8.97 23.21 -2.22
N GLY A 608 10.02 23.26 -3.04
CA GLY A 608 11.28 22.56 -2.81
C GLY A 608 12.15 22.57 -4.05
N THR A 609 13.37 22.06 -3.93
CA THR A 609 14.34 22.02 -5.03
C THR A 609 14.28 20.70 -5.81
N LYS A 610 14.97 20.65 -6.95
CA LYS A 610 15.04 19.48 -7.85
C LYS A 610 16.52 19.24 -8.15
N THR A 611 17.11 18.22 -7.55
CA THR A 611 18.58 18.09 -7.47
C THR A 611 19.12 16.91 -8.27
N GLU A 612 20.35 17.03 -8.78
CA GLU A 612 21.02 15.91 -9.45
C GLU A 612 21.29 14.74 -8.48
N GLU A 613 21.59 15.02 -7.20
CA GLU A 613 21.71 13.96 -6.19
C GLU A 613 20.36 13.32 -5.86
N GLY A 614 19.24 14.06 -5.84
CA GLY A 614 17.90 13.48 -5.74
C GLY A 614 17.58 12.56 -6.92
N PHE A 615 17.93 12.98 -8.13
CA PHE A 615 17.80 12.20 -9.37
C PHE A 615 18.62 10.91 -9.32
N ARG A 616 19.90 10.99 -8.92
CA ARG A 616 20.82 9.86 -8.76
C ARG A 616 20.45 8.92 -7.62
N HIS A 617 20.04 9.46 -6.47
CA HIS A 617 19.56 8.68 -5.33
C HIS A 617 18.34 7.84 -5.68
N ASN A 618 17.41 8.38 -6.48
CA ASN A 618 16.27 7.63 -7.01
C ASN A 618 16.70 6.44 -7.89
N MET A 619 17.77 6.57 -8.69
CA MET A 619 18.35 5.44 -9.42
C MET A 619 18.94 4.38 -8.49
N ARG A 620 19.79 4.79 -7.53
CA ARG A 620 20.45 3.87 -6.58
C ARG A 620 19.44 3.07 -5.77
N VAL A 621 18.39 3.71 -5.25
CA VAL A 621 17.36 3.04 -4.44
C VAL A 621 16.43 2.19 -5.31
N GLY A 622 15.92 2.73 -6.42
CA GLY A 622 14.95 2.03 -7.27
C GLY A 622 15.50 0.74 -7.89
N VAL A 623 16.76 0.75 -8.36
CA VAL A 623 17.38 -0.46 -8.91
C VAL A 623 17.69 -1.49 -7.83
N GLN A 624 18.26 -1.09 -6.69
CA GLN A 624 18.54 -2.02 -5.57
C GLN A 624 17.27 -2.66 -5.03
N TYR A 625 16.16 -1.91 -4.97
CA TYR A 625 14.87 -2.47 -4.59
C TYR A 625 14.38 -3.52 -5.60
N ILE A 626 14.37 -3.19 -6.90
CA ILE A 626 13.90 -4.11 -7.94
C ILE A 626 14.77 -5.38 -7.99
N GLU A 627 16.09 -5.28 -7.77
CA GLU A 627 16.98 -6.44 -7.66
C GLU A 627 16.55 -7.41 -6.56
N ALA A 628 16.27 -6.86 -5.36
CA ALA A 628 15.86 -7.64 -4.22
C ALA A 628 14.46 -8.24 -4.41
N TRP A 629 13.53 -7.47 -4.99
CA TRP A 629 12.17 -7.90 -5.30
C TRP A 629 12.16 -9.04 -6.34
N LEU A 630 12.94 -8.93 -7.42
CA LEU A 630 13.14 -9.99 -8.41
C LEU A 630 13.80 -11.25 -7.81
N ARG A 631 14.34 -11.18 -6.58
CA ARG A 631 14.91 -12.30 -5.81
C ARG A 631 14.04 -12.72 -4.62
N GLY A 632 12.76 -12.35 -4.61
CA GLY A 632 11.80 -12.80 -3.60
C GLY A 632 11.78 -11.96 -2.30
N ARG A 633 12.35 -10.75 -2.29
CA ARG A 633 12.41 -9.88 -1.09
C ARG A 633 11.73 -8.52 -1.37
N GLY A 634 10.54 -8.29 -0.80
CA GLY A 634 9.85 -6.99 -0.91
C GLY A 634 10.13 -6.01 0.24
N ALA A 635 10.69 -6.47 1.36
CA ALA A 635 11.17 -5.59 2.43
C ALA A 635 12.70 -5.52 2.35
N VAL A 636 13.23 -4.35 2.00
CA VAL A 636 14.64 -4.23 1.58
C VAL A 636 15.36 -3.13 2.39
N PRO A 637 16.39 -3.48 3.19
CA PRO A 637 17.18 -2.48 3.90
C PRO A 637 18.13 -1.75 2.91
N ILE A 638 17.82 -0.51 2.56
CA ILE A 638 18.61 0.34 1.65
C ILE A 638 18.96 1.64 2.37
N TYR A 639 20.25 2.01 2.42
CA TYR A 639 20.75 3.23 3.08
C TYR A 639 20.19 3.51 4.50
N ASN A 640 19.93 2.45 5.28
CA ASN A 640 19.34 2.47 6.63
C ASN A 640 17.84 2.85 6.69
N LEU A 641 17.11 2.70 5.59
CA LEU A 641 15.65 2.66 5.53
C LEU A 641 15.19 1.25 5.17
N MET A 642 14.05 0.83 5.71
CA MET A 642 13.35 -0.38 5.28
C MET A 642 12.39 0.01 4.15
N GLU A 643 12.81 -0.20 2.91
CA GLU A 643 12.08 0.22 1.72
C GLU A 643 11.14 -0.90 1.21
N ASP A 644 9.99 -0.48 0.68
CA ASP A 644 8.98 -1.31 0.01
C ASP A 644 8.75 -0.83 -1.44
N ALA A 645 7.82 -1.46 -2.17
CA ALA A 645 7.64 -1.17 -3.60
C ALA A 645 7.23 0.29 -3.87
N ALA A 646 6.46 0.91 -2.98
CA ALA A 646 6.08 2.33 -3.07
C ALA A 646 7.30 3.26 -3.14
N THR A 647 8.42 2.94 -2.45
CA THR A 647 9.68 3.71 -2.58
C THR A 647 10.27 3.63 -4.00
N ALA A 648 10.26 2.44 -4.62
CA ALA A 648 10.76 2.28 -5.98
C ALA A 648 9.82 2.94 -7.02
N GLU A 649 8.51 2.91 -6.77
CA GLU A 649 7.49 3.59 -7.58
C GLU A 649 7.68 5.11 -7.58
N ILE A 650 7.78 5.75 -6.41
CA ILE A 650 8.04 7.20 -6.36
C ILE A 650 9.41 7.56 -6.97
N SER A 651 10.41 6.69 -6.83
CA SER A 651 11.75 6.90 -7.40
C SER A 651 11.72 6.93 -8.94
N ARG A 652 11.07 5.95 -9.60
CA ARG A 652 10.94 5.95 -11.08
C ARG A 652 9.95 7.01 -11.57
N ALA A 653 8.88 7.29 -10.83
CA ALA A 653 7.87 8.28 -11.20
C ALA A 653 8.43 9.71 -11.18
N GLN A 654 9.25 10.05 -10.19
CA GLN A 654 9.93 11.34 -10.11
C GLN A 654 10.90 11.56 -11.27
N ILE A 655 11.73 10.55 -11.58
CA ILE A 655 12.63 10.60 -12.74
C ILE A 655 11.84 10.78 -14.04
N TRP A 656 10.80 9.97 -14.25
CA TRP A 656 9.93 10.06 -15.43
C TRP A 656 9.34 11.47 -15.58
N GLN A 657 8.78 12.03 -14.49
CA GLN A 657 8.16 13.36 -14.52
C GLN A 657 9.17 14.46 -14.88
N TRP A 658 10.38 14.40 -14.32
CA TRP A 658 11.41 15.42 -14.60
C TRP A 658 11.95 15.32 -16.03
N ILE A 659 12.12 14.10 -16.56
CA ILE A 659 12.52 13.88 -17.95
C ILE A 659 11.42 14.30 -18.93
N LYS A 660 10.15 13.98 -18.64
CA LYS A 660 8.98 14.31 -19.49
C LYS A 660 8.84 15.81 -19.75
N TYR A 661 9.21 16.64 -18.79
CA TYR A 661 9.12 18.09 -18.86
C TYR A 661 10.45 18.82 -19.07
N GLY A 662 11.58 18.10 -19.21
CA GLY A 662 12.90 18.72 -19.38
C GLY A 662 13.26 19.64 -18.21
N VAL A 663 13.06 19.16 -16.99
CA VAL A 663 13.27 19.92 -15.75
C VAL A 663 14.73 20.38 -15.62
N GLU A 664 14.94 21.66 -15.32
CA GLU A 664 16.23 22.17 -14.85
C GLU A 664 16.46 21.76 -13.39
N LEU A 665 17.63 21.17 -13.14
CA LEU A 665 18.12 20.73 -11.84
C LEU A 665 19.00 21.81 -11.21
N GLU A 666 19.10 21.84 -9.88
CA GLU A 666 20.06 22.70 -9.18
C GLU A 666 21.49 22.41 -9.67
N GLY A 667 22.16 23.44 -10.21
CA GLY A 667 23.42 23.32 -10.96
C GLY A 667 23.29 23.65 -12.46
N GLY A 668 22.07 23.75 -13.00
CA GLY A 668 21.80 24.15 -14.38
C GLY A 668 21.84 22.99 -15.39
N ALA A 669 21.91 21.74 -14.93
CA ALA A 669 21.74 20.56 -15.77
C ALA A 669 20.26 20.31 -16.05
N THR A 670 19.91 19.81 -17.25
CA THR A 670 18.54 19.41 -17.58
C THR A 670 18.35 17.91 -17.40
N ALA A 671 17.25 17.49 -16.77
CA ALA A 671 16.84 16.10 -16.72
C ALA A 671 16.44 15.62 -18.14
N THR A 672 17.31 14.85 -18.79
CA THR A 672 17.04 14.23 -20.11
C THR A 672 17.33 12.72 -20.08
N PRO A 673 16.88 11.95 -21.09
CA PRO A 673 17.22 10.54 -21.22
C PRO A 673 18.72 10.28 -21.38
N GLU A 674 19.51 11.26 -21.81
CA GLU A 674 20.96 11.17 -21.98
C GLU A 674 21.67 11.34 -20.63
N LEU A 675 21.24 12.33 -19.82
CA LEU A 675 21.70 12.48 -18.44
C LEU A 675 21.35 11.24 -17.62
N PHE A 676 20.12 10.70 -17.77
CA PHE A 676 19.72 9.47 -17.11
C PHE A 676 20.66 8.30 -17.43
N ARG A 677 20.96 8.06 -18.71
CA ARG A 677 21.80 6.93 -19.15
C ARG A 677 23.25 7.06 -18.69
N ALA A 678 23.82 8.26 -18.70
CA ALA A 678 25.15 8.49 -18.15
C ALA A 678 25.17 8.28 -16.62
N ALA A 679 24.21 8.89 -15.91
CA ALA A 679 24.17 8.83 -14.46
C ALA A 679 23.87 7.42 -13.93
N ILE A 680 23.00 6.62 -14.57
CA ILE A 680 22.68 5.28 -14.05
C ILE A 680 23.88 4.32 -14.11
N ASP A 681 24.73 4.39 -15.14
CA ASP A 681 25.97 3.60 -15.21
C ASP A 681 26.96 4.03 -14.10
N GLU A 682 27.09 5.32 -13.83
CA GLU A 682 27.91 5.88 -12.73
C GLU A 682 27.37 5.47 -11.35
N GLU A 683 26.06 5.54 -11.13
CA GLU A 683 25.41 5.12 -9.90
C GLU A 683 25.49 3.61 -9.67
N MET A 684 25.40 2.80 -10.73
CA MET A 684 25.53 1.35 -10.63
C MET A 684 26.97 0.89 -10.39
N ALA A 685 27.97 1.64 -10.89
CA ALA A 685 29.36 1.43 -10.48
C ALA A 685 29.55 1.65 -8.97
N LYS A 686 29.00 2.75 -8.41
CA LYS A 686 29.02 3.00 -6.96
C LYS A 686 28.32 1.88 -6.17
N VAL A 687 27.13 1.46 -6.58
CA VAL A 687 26.39 0.36 -5.93
C VAL A 687 27.17 -0.96 -5.98
N ARG A 688 27.90 -1.23 -7.06
CA ARG A 688 28.77 -2.42 -7.17
C ARG A 688 29.97 -2.37 -6.22
N ASP A 689 30.53 -1.20 -5.98
CA ASP A 689 31.62 -1.01 -5.00
C ASP A 689 31.09 -1.03 -3.55
N GLU A 690 29.90 -0.44 -3.28
CA GLU A 690 29.23 -0.46 -1.97
C GLU A 690 28.84 -1.88 -1.52
N LEU A 691 28.27 -2.69 -2.43
CA LEU A 691 27.83 -4.06 -2.14
C LEU A 691 28.92 -5.12 -2.35
N GLY A 692 29.99 -4.76 -3.06
CA GLY A 692 31.04 -5.65 -3.50
C GLY A 692 30.66 -6.46 -4.76
N ALA A 693 31.60 -6.52 -5.71
CA ALA A 693 31.49 -7.26 -6.97
C ALA A 693 30.87 -8.65 -6.82
N ASP A 694 31.31 -9.42 -5.83
CA ASP A 694 30.91 -10.82 -5.60
C ASP A 694 29.42 -11.00 -5.20
N TYR A 695 28.77 -9.95 -4.69
CA TYR A 695 27.33 -9.92 -4.44
C TYR A 695 26.56 -9.39 -5.66
N TYR A 696 27.07 -8.31 -6.25
CA TYR A 696 26.47 -7.61 -7.39
C TYR A 696 26.41 -8.48 -8.65
N ASP A 697 27.54 -9.09 -9.03
CA ASP A 697 27.68 -9.90 -10.25
C ASP A 697 26.89 -11.23 -10.18
N LYS A 698 26.42 -11.61 -8.98
CA LYS A 698 25.55 -12.78 -8.72
C LYS A 698 24.09 -12.38 -8.44
N GLY A 699 23.78 -11.08 -8.51
CA GLY A 699 22.44 -10.53 -8.35
C GLY A 699 21.64 -10.49 -9.66
N ARG A 700 20.41 -10.00 -9.58
CA ARG A 700 19.56 -9.71 -10.76
C ARG A 700 19.72 -8.25 -11.25
N PHE A 701 20.87 -7.62 -10.99
CA PHE A 701 21.13 -6.22 -11.34
C PHE A 701 20.93 -5.89 -12.82
N PRO A 702 21.41 -6.67 -13.82
CA PRO A 702 21.17 -6.35 -15.23
C PRO A 702 19.67 -6.31 -15.60
N GLU A 703 18.86 -7.15 -14.98
CA GLU A 703 17.41 -7.19 -15.17
C GLU A 703 16.72 -6.01 -14.47
N ALA A 704 17.14 -5.68 -13.24
CA ALA A 704 16.63 -4.55 -12.47
C ALA A 704 16.96 -3.20 -13.11
N ILE A 705 18.19 -3.01 -13.59
CA ILE A 705 18.63 -1.82 -14.34
C ILE A 705 17.79 -1.65 -15.59
N LYS A 706 17.61 -2.74 -16.37
CA LYS A 706 16.81 -2.67 -17.59
C LYS A 706 15.37 -2.29 -17.28
N LEU A 707 14.72 -2.95 -16.32
CA LEU A 707 13.33 -2.66 -15.97
C LEU A 707 13.15 -1.23 -15.44
N PHE A 708 14.04 -0.76 -14.55
CA PHE A 708 14.01 0.60 -14.04
C PHE A 708 14.23 1.64 -15.16
N THR A 709 15.12 1.36 -16.11
CA THR A 709 15.38 2.19 -17.30
C THR A 709 14.18 2.24 -18.24
N ASP A 710 13.61 1.09 -18.58
CA ASP A 710 12.42 0.98 -19.44
C ASP A 710 11.26 1.81 -18.85
N LEU A 711 11.02 1.70 -17.55
CA LEU A 711 9.94 2.40 -16.83
C LEU A 711 10.21 3.91 -16.67
N SER A 712 11.47 4.31 -16.46
CA SER A 712 11.84 5.72 -16.25
C SER A 712 11.90 6.53 -17.56
N LEU A 713 12.08 5.85 -18.70
CA LEU A 713 12.23 6.47 -20.03
C LEU A 713 11.07 6.19 -21.00
N ALA A 714 9.97 5.57 -20.53
CA ALA A 714 8.81 5.29 -21.36
C ALA A 714 8.08 6.58 -21.82
N ASP A 715 7.58 6.60 -23.05
CA ASP A 715 6.78 7.73 -23.56
C ASP A 715 5.49 7.95 -22.76
N GLU A 716 4.88 6.85 -22.31
CA GLU A 716 3.65 6.78 -21.51
C GLU A 716 3.95 6.22 -20.11
N PHE A 717 3.18 6.63 -19.10
CA PHE A 717 3.43 6.25 -17.71
C PHE A 717 2.84 4.86 -17.40
N GLU A 718 3.69 3.84 -17.20
CA GLU A 718 3.24 2.50 -16.77
C GLU A 718 2.58 2.58 -15.38
N ASP A 719 1.42 1.95 -15.22
CA ASP A 719 0.55 2.16 -14.06
C ASP A 719 1.20 1.71 -12.74
N PHE A 720 1.94 0.59 -12.74
CA PHE A 720 2.72 0.07 -11.60
C PHE A 720 3.94 -0.74 -12.09
N LEU A 721 5.11 -0.61 -11.45
CA LEU A 721 6.33 -1.37 -11.77
C LEU A 721 6.19 -2.87 -11.49
N THR A 722 5.32 -3.24 -10.55
CA THR A 722 5.04 -4.61 -10.13
C THR A 722 4.42 -5.44 -11.26
N ILE A 723 3.67 -4.80 -12.18
CA ILE A 723 2.99 -5.46 -13.30
C ILE A 723 3.99 -6.07 -14.31
N PRO A 724 4.98 -5.33 -14.86
CA PRO A 724 6.03 -5.93 -15.67
C PRO A 724 7.02 -6.76 -14.84
N ALA A 725 7.35 -6.37 -13.60
CA ALA A 725 8.27 -7.14 -12.75
C ALA A 725 7.74 -8.55 -12.44
N TYR A 726 6.44 -8.70 -12.18
CA TYR A 726 5.83 -9.99 -11.87
C TYR A 726 5.97 -11.00 -13.02
N ARG A 727 5.97 -10.54 -14.27
CA ARG A 727 6.22 -11.38 -15.47
C ARG A 727 7.64 -11.97 -15.52
N MET A 728 8.53 -11.56 -14.62
CA MET A 728 9.92 -12.01 -14.51
C MET A 728 10.15 -12.95 -13.29
N ILE A 729 9.07 -13.31 -12.57
CA ILE A 729 9.06 -14.22 -11.39
C ILE A 729 7.85 -15.18 -11.33
N ALA A 730 7.01 -15.25 -12.37
CA ALA A 730 5.74 -16.00 -12.42
C ALA A 730 5.59 -16.92 -13.64
#